data_AF-A0A943B870-F1
#
_entry.id   AF-A0A943B870-F1
#
_cell.length_a   1.000
_cell.length_b   1.000
_cell.length_c   1.000
_cell.angle_alpha   90.00
_cell.angle_beta   90.00
_cell.angle_gamma   90.00
#
_symmetry.space_group_name_H-M   'P 1'
#
loop_
_entity.id
_entity.type
_entity.pdbx_description
1 polymer ?
#
loop_
_entity_poly.entity_id
_entity_poly.type
_entity_poly.pdbx_seq_one_letter_code
_entity_poly.pdbx_strand_id
1 'polypeptide(L)'
;MASVLEVGLYDYSNEAFNYVGNWGDFTKGTEKMTYSETAGNYVEFTFSGTGFKWYTHINAWRGYAKIYIDDIEKAKVDLYSKDEINNVMIYSSDKMENTNHKVKIIVAGEKNSLSVSYKVVIYKIEILKEEIVDYSEMIEEKEAELTEKEELLLSITGKMEEIQNQIEQFKNQIKQFQNQIEQLQNEIEKLKALQGEEIVEVTDLQVDDENIILYKAETHQLTWTVIPENATDKTVKFESGNTGFVTVTDTGLLTYVNEGETNINLTTSNNITKSVRVICKETNEENPDENNNIFQEDNDNTDYSKAVESENLYDEGIIIANEAEVLEIGDMIKIIAHVLPYSVYNTNPYVLKSSDESIVKVKGGKVIEAVSVGKAVITAYTTDGKYKNSVEYNVINKTEKTIDISKIYSLELDKFEIVADVSTKEQAIKNSDGIKSALYYAVNNGYEKIVFPSNLTIYIEPSETIYMESNLIVDLNNCIIKLRPNNYERYSAFYFGQGNGLNLVDNNFFNFSDAKYVDDFDPFNNITAKNPMYYKIFDFTSNNTITQYSKKIQIYSKSNKFNKLFDSLHYGDSINFSFRQLRYGNYSMNIQLQYYKDDTLILEESSKVVSNSWTFSTPSFTFNLRNTVDYNNIQFKFVFTKSANSTDSSYSIYYNNMNLNWKAKAILSNCKLCNGTIYGERDEKSNVYPNWYNIGSTEGGCSIIFYEGANNGIENLTVKKSIGFNMSSGKGDNSYGVTAYSQTPITYKVMELGTLDDKGENLSNSNYIRTSEFIDISKIKTSYYNIGYPLGYHGYPYVNSRIYDVCFYDINKQFIRRDRGLLRFRQYSKPENAYYAKFVFYNNYVPTSGNSDFNGAFAFVENFAHPIKNYIRNCVIEDNYSCGFAACGGQKWRIENNTWRRNAGRMPGCDIDWEDGWEYMQDDLIEGNSFESYNTCILCAGAGQVFYNNKFNGIATVYGRSQYWSFIENIIEDTVGITSGNGAKLSLGSSTDCYLENNIYNKSSIAWGPNHGVSQSSYDLYVKNEKFTDSNVLNSNVRSIKYSYFKGSNFSLYATKIIKCNLENGMVSTNSNFNNCNLKSITIRPAKDSQVIFEKCNLINCSIEPMYQCKDVLIKDSIITREKAGSIIAPSSNSTGGVEVTDSNFIFEKIDDYHYIVGGWNAAGCSAVYTFNNCKMTLYDGFKGYLIKCSWYADAAATTHVTLNFNGTDVSKFEKTDAKGLKSNIIFNIN
;
A
#
# COMPACT_ATOMS: atom_id res chain seq x y z
N MET A 1 -49.14 -37.43 -51.35
CA MET A 1 -47.88 -37.08 -50.66
C MET A 1 -48.03 -37.57 -49.23
N ALA A 2 -47.04 -38.27 -48.67
CA ALA A 2 -47.09 -38.68 -47.26
C ALA A 2 -47.19 -37.42 -46.40
N SER A 3 -48.06 -37.40 -45.38
CA SER A 3 -48.20 -36.26 -44.49
C SER A 3 -46.91 -36.08 -43.69
N VAL A 4 -46.39 -34.85 -43.69
CA VAL A 4 -45.24 -34.47 -42.86
C VAL A 4 -45.78 -34.19 -41.47
N LEU A 5 -45.19 -34.83 -40.45
CA LEU A 5 -45.51 -34.58 -39.06
C LEU A 5 -44.91 -33.25 -38.62
N GLU A 6 -45.75 -32.39 -38.08
CA GLU A 6 -45.32 -31.16 -37.42
C GLU A 6 -44.97 -31.45 -35.96
N VAL A 7 -44.68 -30.41 -35.19
CA VAL A 7 -44.27 -30.55 -33.79
C VAL A 7 -45.44 -30.99 -32.93
N GLY A 8 -45.22 -32.01 -32.09
CA GLY A 8 -46.25 -32.59 -31.26
C GLY A 8 -46.01 -34.06 -30.94
N LEU A 9 -46.92 -34.64 -30.15
CA LEU A 9 -46.87 -36.04 -29.73
C LEU A 9 -47.90 -36.86 -30.52
N TYR A 10 -47.43 -37.86 -31.24
CA TYR A 10 -48.23 -38.71 -32.11
C TYR A 10 -48.21 -40.15 -31.60
N ASP A 11 -49.38 -40.78 -31.50
CA ASP A 11 -49.47 -42.19 -31.19
C ASP A 11 -49.29 -43.06 -32.44
N TYR A 12 -49.05 -44.35 -32.19
CA TYR A 12 -48.76 -45.35 -33.21
C TYR A 12 -49.80 -45.45 -34.34
N SER A 13 -51.04 -44.98 -34.13
CA SER A 13 -52.13 -45.09 -35.10
C SER A 13 -52.23 -43.88 -36.05
N ASN A 14 -51.34 -42.89 -35.90
CA ASN A 14 -51.35 -41.71 -36.74
C ASN A 14 -51.20 -42.07 -38.23
N GLU A 15 -52.04 -41.47 -39.08
CA GLU A 15 -52.10 -41.75 -40.52
C GLU A 15 -50.79 -41.40 -41.27
N ALA A 16 -49.91 -40.57 -40.69
CA ALA A 16 -48.60 -40.25 -41.26
C ALA A 16 -47.57 -41.39 -41.10
N PHE A 17 -47.81 -42.33 -40.17
CA PHE A 17 -46.94 -43.48 -39.98
C PHE A 17 -47.23 -44.54 -41.05
N ASN A 18 -46.31 -44.69 -41.99
CA ASN A 18 -46.40 -45.70 -43.03
C ASN A 18 -45.78 -47.01 -42.55
N TYR A 19 -46.61 -47.93 -42.08
CA TYR A 19 -46.21 -49.27 -41.68
C TYR A 19 -46.11 -50.19 -42.89
N VAL A 20 -44.92 -50.75 -43.12
CA VAL A 20 -44.66 -51.71 -44.20
C VAL A 20 -44.37 -53.08 -43.61
N GLY A 21 -45.10 -54.08 -44.10
CA GLY A 21 -45.11 -55.44 -43.59
C GLY A 21 -46.26 -55.72 -42.63
N ASN A 22 -46.23 -56.88 -41.97
CA ASN A 22 -47.27 -57.31 -41.03
C ASN A 22 -47.05 -56.70 -39.63
N TRP A 23 -47.92 -55.78 -39.25
CA TRP A 23 -47.98 -55.17 -37.93
C TRP A 23 -49.29 -55.55 -37.23
N GLY A 24 -49.21 -55.83 -35.93
CA GLY A 24 -50.35 -56.25 -35.11
C GLY A 24 -50.55 -55.31 -33.94
N ASP A 25 -51.80 -54.95 -33.68
CA ASP A 25 -52.15 -54.07 -32.56
C ASP A 25 -52.38 -54.87 -31.28
N PHE A 26 -52.02 -54.26 -30.16
CA PHE A 26 -52.34 -54.77 -28.84
C PHE A 26 -52.56 -53.64 -27.84
N THR A 27 -53.27 -53.96 -26.76
CA THR A 27 -53.54 -53.03 -25.67
C THR A 27 -52.85 -53.53 -24.40
N LYS A 28 -52.11 -52.66 -23.71
CA LYS A 28 -51.54 -52.93 -22.39
C LYS A 28 -52.07 -51.91 -21.39
N GLY A 29 -52.92 -52.36 -20.48
CA GLY A 29 -53.68 -51.45 -19.61
C GLY A 29 -54.70 -50.66 -20.44
N THR A 30 -54.62 -49.33 -20.41
CA THR A 30 -55.43 -48.42 -21.24
C THR A 30 -54.71 -47.95 -22.51
N GLU A 31 -53.44 -48.31 -22.68
CA GLU A 31 -52.59 -47.83 -23.77
C GLU A 31 -52.62 -48.81 -24.95
N LYS A 32 -52.93 -48.30 -26.13
CA LYS A 32 -52.88 -49.06 -27.38
C LYS A 32 -51.55 -48.84 -28.09
N MET A 33 -51.03 -49.89 -28.72
CA MET A 33 -49.72 -49.91 -29.38
C MET A 33 -49.77 -50.86 -30.57
N THR A 34 -48.79 -50.76 -31.47
CA THR A 34 -48.59 -51.75 -32.54
C THR A 34 -47.22 -52.39 -32.47
N TYR A 35 -47.09 -53.62 -32.95
CA TYR A 35 -45.83 -54.35 -32.95
C TYR A 35 -45.66 -55.18 -34.21
N SER A 36 -44.40 -55.49 -34.50
CA SER A 36 -44.07 -56.53 -35.44
C SER A 36 -42.95 -57.42 -34.92
N GLU A 37 -42.99 -58.68 -35.31
CA GLU A 37 -41.93 -59.66 -35.06
C GLU A 37 -41.32 -60.19 -36.35
N THR A 38 -41.66 -59.65 -37.52
CA THR A 38 -41.04 -60.10 -38.78
C THR A 38 -39.85 -59.22 -39.11
N ALA A 39 -38.68 -59.84 -39.25
CA ALA A 39 -37.45 -59.14 -39.64
C ALA A 39 -37.66 -58.37 -40.95
N GLY A 40 -37.22 -57.11 -40.99
CA GLY A 40 -37.36 -56.24 -42.15
C GLY A 40 -38.67 -55.46 -42.23
N ASN A 41 -39.68 -55.77 -41.41
CA ASN A 41 -40.85 -54.89 -41.29
C ASN A 41 -40.43 -53.55 -40.69
N TYR A 42 -41.04 -52.46 -41.12
CA TYR A 42 -40.68 -51.12 -40.65
C TYR A 42 -41.87 -50.18 -40.57
N VAL A 43 -41.68 -49.11 -39.80
CA VAL A 43 -42.49 -47.89 -39.90
C VAL A 43 -41.62 -46.78 -40.45
N GLU A 44 -42.17 -45.99 -41.37
CA GLU A 44 -41.51 -44.80 -41.93
C GLU A 44 -42.43 -43.59 -41.80
N PHE A 45 -41.84 -42.45 -41.47
CA PHE A 45 -42.53 -41.16 -41.41
C PHE A 45 -41.58 -40.02 -41.72
N THR A 46 -42.12 -38.90 -42.17
CA THR A 46 -41.37 -37.65 -42.37
C THR A 46 -41.87 -36.63 -41.38
N PHE A 47 -40.97 -35.83 -40.81
CA PHE A 47 -41.33 -34.74 -39.90
C PHE A 47 -40.59 -33.45 -40.26
N SER A 48 -41.14 -32.31 -39.85
CA SER A 48 -40.49 -31.00 -39.87
C SER A 48 -40.26 -30.56 -38.44
N GLY A 49 -38.99 -30.39 -38.04
CA GLY A 49 -38.65 -30.05 -36.65
C GLY A 49 -37.16 -30.22 -36.35
N THR A 50 -36.76 -29.86 -35.14
CA THR A 50 -35.35 -29.92 -34.70
C THR A 50 -34.96 -31.26 -34.10
N GLY A 51 -35.89 -32.22 -34.06
CA GLY A 51 -35.61 -33.55 -33.55
C GLY A 51 -36.84 -34.41 -33.31
N PHE A 52 -36.64 -35.65 -32.89
CA PHE A 52 -37.72 -36.52 -32.42
C PHE A 52 -37.31 -37.44 -31.28
N LYS A 53 -38.29 -37.85 -30.48
CA LYS A 53 -38.15 -38.87 -29.43
C LYS A 53 -39.09 -40.03 -29.71
N TRP A 54 -38.60 -41.26 -29.55
CA TRP A 54 -39.39 -42.47 -29.68
C TRP A 54 -39.63 -43.12 -28.32
N TYR A 55 -40.91 -43.21 -27.95
CA TYR A 55 -41.37 -43.91 -26.76
C TYR A 55 -41.99 -45.26 -27.14
N THR A 56 -41.66 -46.31 -26.39
CA THR A 56 -42.08 -47.68 -26.66
C THR A 56 -42.40 -48.46 -25.37
N HIS A 57 -42.86 -49.70 -25.53
CA HIS A 57 -43.05 -50.65 -24.44
C HIS A 57 -41.96 -51.73 -24.47
N ILE A 58 -41.20 -51.81 -23.38
CA ILE A 58 -40.07 -52.73 -23.21
C ILE A 58 -40.44 -53.86 -22.26
N ASN A 59 -40.04 -55.09 -22.60
CA ASN A 59 -40.17 -56.27 -21.73
C ASN A 59 -39.29 -57.43 -22.24
N ALA A 60 -39.44 -58.61 -21.63
CA ALA A 60 -38.60 -59.75 -21.93
C ALA A 60 -38.77 -60.31 -23.36
N TRP A 61 -39.79 -59.91 -24.12
CA TRP A 61 -40.11 -60.44 -25.46
C TRP A 61 -39.62 -59.55 -26.61
N ARG A 62 -38.79 -58.55 -26.35
CA ARG A 62 -38.42 -57.50 -27.32
C ARG A 62 -37.07 -57.73 -27.98
N GLY A 63 -36.95 -57.29 -29.24
CA GLY A 63 -35.74 -57.40 -30.05
C GLY A 63 -35.07 -56.06 -30.33
N TYR A 64 -34.06 -56.11 -31.19
CA TYR A 64 -33.40 -54.92 -31.69
C TYR A 64 -34.22 -54.23 -32.78
N ALA A 65 -34.25 -52.90 -32.74
CA ALA A 65 -34.72 -52.06 -33.84
C ALA A 65 -33.55 -51.26 -34.42
N LYS A 66 -33.51 -51.13 -35.75
CA LYS A 66 -32.59 -50.22 -36.44
C LYS A 66 -33.31 -48.94 -36.82
N ILE A 67 -32.67 -47.80 -36.57
CA ILE A 67 -33.23 -46.47 -36.81
C ILE A 67 -32.38 -45.80 -37.89
N TYR A 68 -33.06 -45.38 -38.95
CA TYR A 68 -32.48 -44.60 -40.03
C TYR A 68 -33.08 -43.20 -40.01
N ILE A 69 -32.23 -42.21 -40.21
CA ILE A 69 -32.62 -40.81 -40.39
C ILE A 69 -31.99 -40.35 -41.71
N ASP A 70 -32.83 -39.85 -42.62
CA ASP A 70 -32.47 -39.44 -43.97
C ASP A 70 -31.68 -40.54 -44.71
N ASP A 71 -32.21 -41.76 -44.62
CA ASP A 71 -31.67 -43.00 -45.21
C ASP A 71 -30.28 -43.44 -44.67
N ILE A 72 -29.77 -42.80 -43.61
CA ILE A 72 -28.52 -43.18 -42.92
C ILE A 72 -28.85 -43.93 -41.62
N GLU A 73 -28.27 -45.12 -41.40
CA GLU A 73 -28.40 -45.86 -40.13
C GLU A 73 -27.77 -45.05 -39.00
N LYS A 74 -28.58 -44.59 -38.04
CA LYS A 74 -28.11 -43.78 -36.90
C LYS A 74 -27.93 -44.60 -35.64
N ALA A 75 -28.78 -45.61 -35.43
CA ALA A 75 -28.71 -46.42 -34.22
C ALA A 75 -29.31 -47.82 -34.41
N LYS A 76 -28.85 -48.75 -33.56
CA LYS A 76 -29.48 -50.05 -33.30
C LYS A 76 -29.79 -50.13 -31.81
N VAL A 77 -31.07 -50.14 -31.45
CA VAL A 77 -31.53 -50.04 -30.05
C VAL A 77 -32.13 -51.36 -29.58
N ASP A 78 -31.82 -51.76 -28.34
CA ASP A 78 -32.37 -52.96 -27.69
C ASP A 78 -33.62 -52.60 -26.90
N LEU A 79 -34.76 -53.20 -27.23
CA LEU A 79 -36.00 -52.96 -26.50
C LEU A 79 -36.22 -53.95 -25.34
N TYR A 80 -35.25 -54.83 -25.05
CA TYR A 80 -35.36 -55.78 -23.96
C TYR A 80 -35.28 -55.12 -22.58
N SER A 81 -36.16 -55.57 -21.70
CA SER A 81 -36.04 -55.37 -20.26
C SER A 81 -36.54 -56.59 -19.52
N LYS A 82 -35.91 -56.94 -18.39
CA LYS A 82 -36.41 -58.01 -17.51
C LYS A 82 -37.77 -57.65 -16.90
N ASP A 83 -38.02 -56.36 -16.71
CA ASP A 83 -39.23 -55.78 -16.15
C ASP A 83 -40.10 -55.23 -17.30
N GLU A 84 -41.43 -55.33 -17.16
CA GLU A 84 -42.38 -54.84 -18.16
C GLU A 84 -42.72 -53.37 -17.89
N ILE A 85 -42.29 -52.47 -18.78
CA ILE A 85 -42.42 -51.02 -18.61
C ILE A 85 -43.03 -50.40 -19.87
N ASN A 86 -44.16 -49.71 -19.68
CA ASN A 86 -44.80 -48.90 -20.72
C ASN A 86 -44.14 -47.53 -20.83
N ASN A 87 -44.23 -46.91 -22.01
CA ASN A 87 -43.84 -45.51 -22.25
C ASN A 87 -42.36 -45.18 -21.93
N VAL A 88 -41.43 -46.01 -22.39
CA VAL A 88 -40.00 -45.78 -22.25
C VAL A 88 -39.46 -45.06 -23.49
N MET A 89 -38.83 -43.91 -23.30
CA MET A 89 -38.06 -43.24 -24.35
C MET A 89 -36.82 -44.08 -24.66
N ILE A 90 -36.85 -44.77 -25.81
CA ILE A 90 -35.80 -45.71 -26.21
C ILE A 90 -34.78 -45.07 -27.16
N TYR A 91 -35.14 -43.94 -27.77
CA TYR A 91 -34.28 -43.21 -28.68
C TYR A 91 -34.67 -41.74 -28.76
N SER A 92 -33.68 -40.84 -28.80
CA SER A 92 -33.86 -39.41 -29.06
C SER A 92 -32.79 -38.88 -30.01
N SER A 93 -33.15 -37.84 -30.77
CA SER A 93 -32.25 -37.08 -31.64
C SER A 93 -32.69 -35.63 -31.62
N ASP A 94 -32.00 -34.79 -30.85
CA ASP A 94 -32.58 -33.55 -30.29
C ASP A 94 -31.89 -32.26 -30.80
N LYS A 95 -31.05 -32.34 -31.84
CA LYS A 95 -30.28 -31.22 -32.42
C LYS A 95 -30.11 -31.38 -33.94
N MET A 96 -31.23 -31.44 -34.64
CA MET A 96 -31.28 -31.50 -36.10
C MET A 96 -31.60 -30.12 -36.67
N GLU A 97 -31.15 -29.86 -37.91
CA GLU A 97 -31.55 -28.65 -38.63
C GLU A 97 -33.08 -28.62 -38.74
N ASN A 98 -33.72 -27.45 -38.58
CA ASN A 98 -35.19 -27.36 -38.62
C ASN A 98 -35.71 -27.47 -40.07
N THR A 99 -35.61 -28.66 -40.64
CA THR A 99 -35.97 -29.00 -42.02
C THR A 99 -36.77 -30.30 -42.04
N ASN A 100 -37.18 -30.75 -43.23
CA ASN A 100 -37.88 -32.03 -43.37
C ASN A 100 -36.90 -33.21 -43.25
N HIS A 101 -37.13 -34.06 -42.26
CA HIS A 101 -36.35 -35.27 -42.02
C HIS A 101 -37.21 -36.53 -42.17
N LYS A 102 -36.64 -37.58 -42.75
CA LYS A 102 -37.30 -38.87 -42.94
C LYS A 102 -36.74 -39.91 -41.98
N VAL A 103 -37.60 -40.49 -41.15
CA VAL A 103 -37.25 -41.50 -40.16
C VAL A 103 -37.82 -42.86 -40.56
N LYS A 104 -36.99 -43.90 -40.46
CA LYS A 104 -37.40 -45.29 -40.68
C LYS A 104 -36.92 -46.17 -39.54
N ILE A 105 -37.85 -46.86 -38.87
CA ILE A 105 -37.57 -47.77 -37.75
C ILE A 105 -37.88 -49.19 -38.20
N ILE A 106 -36.86 -50.05 -38.27
CA ILE A 106 -36.91 -51.39 -38.84
C ILE A 106 -36.73 -52.46 -37.77
N VAL A 107 -37.56 -53.50 -37.80
CA VAL A 107 -37.40 -54.72 -36.98
C VAL A 107 -36.15 -55.46 -37.46
N ALA A 108 -35.11 -55.53 -36.63
CA ALA A 108 -33.83 -56.11 -37.05
C ALA A 108 -33.88 -57.63 -37.24
N GLY A 109 -34.86 -58.31 -36.65
CA GLY A 109 -34.92 -59.78 -36.62
C GLY A 109 -33.90 -60.43 -35.67
N GLU A 110 -33.20 -59.62 -34.89
CA GLU A 110 -32.19 -60.02 -33.93
C GLU A 110 -32.66 -59.65 -32.52
N LYS A 111 -32.16 -60.37 -31.51
CA LYS A 111 -32.42 -60.09 -30.09
C LYS A 111 -31.19 -60.44 -29.26
N ASN A 112 -31.03 -59.79 -28.10
CA ASN A 112 -30.05 -60.27 -27.13
C ASN A 112 -30.44 -61.66 -26.60
N SER A 113 -29.47 -62.38 -26.02
CA SER A 113 -29.65 -63.77 -25.56
C SER A 113 -30.63 -63.93 -24.42
N LEU A 114 -30.94 -62.86 -23.66
CA LEU A 114 -31.85 -62.88 -22.52
C LEU A 114 -33.32 -62.64 -22.94
N SER A 115 -33.55 -62.12 -24.15
CA SER A 115 -34.89 -61.89 -24.67
C SER A 115 -35.52 -63.17 -25.19
N VAL A 116 -36.83 -63.34 -25.01
CA VAL A 116 -37.58 -64.51 -25.49
C VAL A 116 -38.16 -64.32 -26.91
N SER A 117 -38.18 -63.11 -27.47
CA SER A 117 -38.62 -62.83 -28.85
C SER A 117 -37.95 -61.57 -29.40
N TYR A 118 -38.11 -61.26 -30.69
CA TYR A 118 -37.50 -60.12 -31.37
C TYR A 118 -38.54 -59.06 -31.78
N LYS A 119 -39.61 -58.93 -30.98
CA LYS A 119 -40.68 -57.96 -31.21
C LYS A 119 -40.16 -56.52 -31.08
N VAL A 120 -40.53 -55.67 -32.03
CA VAL A 120 -40.36 -54.22 -31.94
C VAL A 120 -41.75 -53.58 -31.86
N VAL A 121 -41.91 -52.64 -30.95
CA VAL A 121 -43.20 -51.99 -30.66
C VAL A 121 -43.11 -50.51 -30.97
N ILE A 122 -44.11 -49.96 -31.64
CA ILE A 122 -44.29 -48.51 -31.78
C ILE A 122 -45.45 -48.10 -30.87
N TYR A 123 -45.18 -47.14 -29.99
CA TYR A 123 -46.19 -46.57 -29.11
C TYR A 123 -46.44 -45.10 -29.40
N LYS A 124 -45.44 -44.23 -29.22
CA LYS A 124 -45.55 -42.79 -29.47
C LYS A 124 -44.25 -42.22 -30.04
N ILE A 125 -44.38 -41.22 -30.91
CA ILE A 125 -43.28 -40.38 -31.37
C ILE A 125 -43.59 -38.93 -31.03
N GLU A 126 -42.63 -38.22 -30.45
CA GLU A 126 -42.70 -36.79 -30.17
C GLU A 126 -41.79 -36.05 -31.15
N ILE A 127 -42.32 -35.11 -31.92
CA ILE A 127 -41.56 -34.21 -32.79
C ILE A 127 -41.29 -32.92 -32.03
N LEU A 128 -40.02 -32.48 -32.04
CA LEU A 128 -39.52 -31.34 -31.27
C LEU A 128 -39.45 -30.06 -32.13
N LYS A 129 -39.83 -28.92 -31.56
CA LYS A 129 -39.50 -27.57 -32.06
C LYS A 129 -38.83 -26.80 -30.94
N GLU A 130 -38.00 -25.83 -31.30
CA GLU A 130 -37.62 -24.78 -30.37
C GLU A 130 -38.85 -23.88 -30.07
N GLU A 131 -39.05 -23.55 -28.80
CA GLU A 131 -40.13 -22.66 -28.34
C GLU A 131 -39.74 -21.21 -28.70
N ILE A 132 -40.49 -20.57 -29.60
CA ILE A 132 -40.37 -19.12 -29.88
C ILE A 132 -41.43 -18.40 -29.06
N VAL A 133 -40.99 -17.58 -28.10
CA VAL A 133 -41.81 -16.56 -27.44
C VAL A 133 -41.97 -15.38 -28.41
N ASP A 134 -43.21 -14.91 -28.60
CA ASP A 134 -43.49 -13.74 -29.44
C ASP A 134 -43.06 -12.46 -28.70
N TYR A 135 -41.96 -11.90 -29.19
CA TYR A 135 -41.37 -10.64 -28.72
C TYR A 135 -41.61 -9.50 -29.72
N SER A 136 -42.56 -9.59 -30.66
CA SER A 136 -42.66 -8.65 -31.79
C SER A 136 -42.55 -7.15 -31.44
N GLU A 137 -43.16 -6.66 -30.35
CA GLU A 137 -42.96 -5.28 -29.86
C GLU A 137 -41.56 -5.04 -29.26
N MET A 138 -41.00 -6.01 -28.52
CA MET A 138 -39.63 -5.95 -28.00
C MET A 138 -38.56 -6.15 -29.08
N ILE A 139 -38.86 -6.85 -30.17
CA ILE A 139 -37.97 -7.06 -31.31
C ILE A 139 -37.90 -5.79 -32.14
N GLU A 140 -39.01 -5.10 -32.43
CA GLU A 140 -38.93 -3.79 -33.11
C GLU A 140 -38.13 -2.77 -32.28
N GLU A 141 -38.29 -2.76 -30.95
CA GLU A 141 -37.56 -1.86 -30.05
C GLU A 141 -36.08 -2.26 -29.89
N LYS A 142 -35.77 -3.57 -29.83
CA LYS A 142 -34.40 -4.12 -29.77
C LYS A 142 -33.68 -4.04 -31.11
N GLU A 143 -34.36 -4.19 -32.24
CA GLU A 143 -33.81 -4.03 -33.59
C GLU A 143 -33.53 -2.56 -33.87
N ALA A 144 -34.38 -1.63 -33.40
CA ALA A 144 -34.07 -0.20 -33.42
C ALA A 144 -32.86 0.14 -32.54
N GLU A 145 -32.79 -0.36 -31.30
CA GLU A 145 -31.61 -0.19 -30.42
C GLU A 145 -30.35 -0.85 -31.00
N LEU A 146 -30.48 -2.02 -31.63
CA LEU A 146 -29.35 -2.73 -32.23
C LEU A 146 -28.86 -1.99 -33.47
N THR A 147 -29.76 -1.47 -34.30
CA THR A 147 -29.41 -0.64 -35.46
C THR A 147 -28.72 0.64 -35.00
N GLU A 148 -29.21 1.32 -33.96
CA GLU A 148 -28.56 2.52 -33.41
C GLU A 148 -27.19 2.20 -32.78
N LYS A 149 -27.06 1.03 -32.11
CA LYS A 149 -25.78 0.55 -31.57
C LYS A 149 -24.81 0.10 -32.65
N GLU A 150 -25.29 -0.49 -33.74
CA GLU A 150 -24.49 -0.90 -34.89
C GLU A 150 -24.03 0.33 -35.70
N GLU A 151 -24.89 1.34 -35.88
CA GLU A 151 -24.51 2.63 -36.46
C GLU A 151 -23.53 3.39 -35.55
N LEU A 152 -23.74 3.36 -34.23
CA LEU A 152 -22.80 3.93 -33.27
C LEU A 152 -21.48 3.16 -33.26
N LEU A 153 -21.49 1.83 -33.37
CA LEU A 153 -20.30 1.00 -33.47
C LEU A 153 -19.57 1.25 -34.79
N LEU A 154 -20.28 1.39 -35.91
CA LEU A 154 -19.69 1.73 -37.21
C LEU A 154 -19.12 3.16 -37.19
N SER A 155 -19.78 4.10 -36.51
CA SER A 155 -19.32 5.47 -36.28
C SER A 155 -18.10 5.54 -35.35
N ILE A 156 -18.10 4.78 -34.26
CA ILE A 156 -16.96 4.66 -33.35
C ILE A 156 -15.80 3.96 -34.03
N THR A 157 -16.05 2.88 -34.77
CA THR A 157 -15.02 2.14 -35.53
C THR A 157 -14.44 3.04 -36.62
N GLY A 158 -15.29 3.78 -37.34
CA GLY A 158 -14.87 4.78 -38.33
C GLY A 158 -14.08 5.92 -37.71
N LYS A 159 -14.48 6.43 -36.54
CA LYS A 159 -13.71 7.43 -35.77
C LYS A 159 -12.41 6.86 -35.22
N MET A 160 -12.37 5.59 -34.82
CA MET A 160 -11.14 4.93 -34.40
C MET A 160 -10.19 4.74 -35.57
N GLU A 161 -10.70 4.38 -36.75
CA GLU A 161 -9.92 4.28 -37.98
C GLU A 161 -9.46 5.67 -38.46
N GLU A 162 -10.28 6.71 -38.30
CA GLU A 162 -9.93 8.10 -38.55
C GLU A 162 -8.85 8.59 -37.57
N ILE A 163 -8.98 8.29 -36.28
CA ILE A 163 -7.97 8.60 -35.25
C ILE A 163 -6.69 7.80 -35.52
N GLN A 164 -6.78 6.52 -35.91
CA GLN A 164 -5.61 5.73 -36.29
C GLN A 164 -4.93 6.29 -37.53
N ASN A 165 -5.70 6.73 -38.53
CA ASN A 165 -5.18 7.43 -39.70
C ASN A 165 -4.59 8.79 -39.35
N GLN A 166 -5.19 9.54 -38.42
CA GLN A 166 -4.64 10.81 -37.92
C GLN A 166 -3.36 10.57 -37.13
N ILE A 167 -3.30 9.52 -36.30
CA ILE A 167 -2.08 9.10 -35.60
C ILE A 167 -1.01 8.69 -36.62
N GLU A 168 -1.36 7.95 -37.66
CA GLU A 168 -0.41 7.54 -38.69
C GLU A 168 0.03 8.73 -39.55
N GLN A 169 -0.86 9.70 -39.82
CA GLN A 169 -0.52 10.98 -40.44
C GLN A 169 0.40 11.81 -39.53
N PHE A 170 0.13 11.88 -38.23
CA PHE A 170 1.00 12.56 -37.28
C PHE A 170 2.34 11.86 -37.13
N LYS A 171 2.41 10.53 -37.13
CA LYS A 171 3.67 9.78 -37.17
C LYS A 171 4.44 10.07 -38.45
N ASN A 172 3.76 10.12 -39.58
CA ASN A 172 4.37 10.48 -40.86
C ASN A 172 4.83 11.95 -40.90
N GLN A 173 4.07 12.87 -40.31
CA GLN A 173 4.47 14.27 -40.14
C GLN A 173 5.66 14.40 -39.19
N ILE A 174 5.67 13.69 -38.07
CA ILE A 174 6.80 13.61 -37.14
C ILE A 174 8.02 13.05 -37.86
N LYS A 175 7.86 11.98 -38.66
CA LYS A 175 8.94 11.41 -39.46
C LYS A 175 9.43 12.38 -40.54
N GLN A 176 8.53 13.14 -41.17
CA GLN A 176 8.89 14.21 -42.10
C GLN A 176 9.62 15.36 -41.39
N PHE A 177 9.18 15.75 -40.20
CA PHE A 177 9.87 16.76 -39.39
C PHE A 177 11.22 16.26 -38.89
N GLN A 178 11.34 14.99 -38.50
CA GLN A 178 12.62 14.37 -38.16
C GLN A 178 13.56 14.35 -39.36
N ASN A 179 13.08 13.96 -40.54
CA ASN A 179 13.87 14.02 -41.77
C ASN A 179 14.22 15.47 -42.16
N GLN A 180 13.33 16.44 -41.95
CA GLN A 180 13.61 17.86 -42.18
C GLN A 180 14.60 18.40 -41.16
N ILE A 181 14.52 17.99 -39.90
CA ILE A 181 15.50 18.32 -38.86
C ILE A 181 16.85 17.70 -39.22
N GLU A 182 16.90 16.46 -39.68
CA GLU A 182 18.13 15.81 -40.12
C GLU A 182 18.70 16.48 -41.39
N GLN A 183 17.86 16.89 -42.33
CA GLN A 183 18.27 17.67 -43.50
C GLN A 183 18.78 19.06 -43.09
N LEU A 184 18.07 19.76 -42.21
CA LEU A 184 18.48 21.06 -41.67
C LEU A 184 19.75 20.94 -40.84
N GLN A 185 19.94 19.86 -40.08
CA GLN A 185 21.17 19.58 -39.35
C GLN A 185 22.33 19.33 -40.33
N ASN A 186 22.12 18.54 -41.38
CA ASN A 186 23.13 18.32 -42.42
C ASN A 186 23.43 19.60 -43.23
N GLU A 187 22.43 20.47 -43.43
CA GLU A 187 22.57 21.75 -44.12
C GLU A 187 23.22 22.79 -43.20
N ILE A 188 22.93 22.78 -41.90
CA ILE A 188 23.64 23.52 -40.83
C ILE A 188 25.09 23.07 -40.75
N GLU A 189 25.39 21.78 -40.80
CA GLU A 189 26.77 21.27 -40.80
C GLU A 189 27.51 21.66 -42.10
N LYS A 190 26.83 21.70 -43.25
CA LYS A 190 27.37 22.27 -44.49
C LYS A 190 27.57 23.78 -44.43
N LEU A 191 26.65 24.52 -43.81
CA LEU A 191 26.72 25.98 -43.65
C LEU A 191 27.80 26.39 -42.64
N LYS A 192 27.96 25.64 -41.54
CA LYS A 192 29.06 25.76 -40.58
C LYS A 192 30.42 25.49 -41.22
N ALA A 193 30.49 24.57 -42.19
CA ALA A 193 31.70 24.34 -42.98
C ALA A 193 31.95 25.44 -44.04
N LEU A 194 30.98 26.32 -44.33
CA LEU A 194 31.02 27.34 -45.39
C LEU A 194 31.05 28.80 -44.88
N GLN A 195 30.76 29.06 -43.60
CA GLN A 195 30.79 30.41 -43.02
C GLN A 195 31.83 30.50 -41.90
N GLY A 196 32.94 31.16 -42.21
CA GLY A 196 33.86 31.67 -41.20
C GLY A 196 33.19 32.76 -40.36
N GLU A 197 33.55 32.72 -39.07
CA GLU A 197 33.13 33.56 -37.93
C GLU A 197 31.72 33.27 -37.38
N GLU A 198 31.68 32.47 -36.32
CA GLU A 198 30.48 32.10 -35.56
C GLU A 198 30.17 33.18 -34.51
N ILE A 199 28.96 33.75 -34.57
CA ILE A 199 28.41 34.59 -33.49
C ILE A 199 27.95 33.64 -32.38
N VAL A 200 28.72 33.55 -31.31
CA VAL A 200 28.33 32.90 -30.05
C VAL A 200 27.40 33.83 -29.26
N GLU A 201 26.15 33.43 -29.02
CA GLU A 201 25.18 34.21 -28.23
C GLU A 201 25.32 33.95 -26.73
N VAL A 202 24.90 34.93 -25.91
CA VAL A 202 24.81 34.75 -24.45
C VAL A 202 23.62 33.84 -24.13
N THR A 203 23.83 32.81 -23.32
CA THR A 203 22.79 31.88 -22.85
C THR A 203 22.46 32.04 -21.37
N ASP A 204 23.37 32.59 -20.56
CA ASP A 204 23.15 32.80 -19.13
C ASP A 204 24.02 33.95 -18.57
N LEU A 205 23.63 34.47 -17.42
CA LEU A 205 24.35 35.53 -16.68
C LEU A 205 24.45 35.16 -15.20
N GLN A 206 25.68 34.89 -14.75
CA GLN A 206 25.99 34.56 -13.36
C GLN A 206 26.49 35.80 -12.62
N VAL A 207 26.08 35.98 -11.37
CA VAL A 207 26.53 37.05 -10.49
C VAL A 207 27.12 36.43 -9.23
N ASP A 208 28.23 36.96 -8.73
CA ASP A 208 28.96 36.32 -7.62
C ASP A 208 28.28 36.54 -6.27
N ASP A 209 27.56 37.66 -6.10
CA ASP A 209 26.87 38.03 -4.87
C ASP A 209 25.42 38.45 -5.20
N GLU A 210 24.45 37.59 -4.88
CA GLU A 210 23.02 37.86 -5.15
C GLU A 210 22.35 38.69 -4.04
N ASN A 211 23.02 38.88 -2.89
CA ASN A 211 22.50 39.61 -1.73
C ASN A 211 23.56 40.48 -1.06
N ILE A 212 23.51 41.79 -1.30
CA ILE A 212 24.51 42.74 -0.81
C ILE A 212 23.93 43.58 0.32
N ILE A 213 24.66 43.69 1.44
CA ILE A 213 24.39 44.70 2.47
C ILE A 213 25.37 45.84 2.24
N LEU A 214 24.84 47.04 2.02
CA LEU A 214 25.63 48.24 1.72
C LEU A 214 25.41 49.28 2.83
N TYR A 215 26.44 49.65 3.58
CA TYR A 215 26.29 50.63 4.66
C TYR A 215 26.45 52.07 4.16
N LYS A 216 26.00 53.03 4.96
CA LYS A 216 26.13 54.46 4.65
C LYS A 216 27.58 54.87 4.39
N ALA A 217 27.79 55.60 3.30
CA ALA A 217 29.09 56.01 2.75
C ALA A 217 29.96 54.86 2.18
N GLU A 218 29.44 53.64 2.05
CA GLU A 218 30.07 52.56 1.31
C GLU A 218 29.64 52.51 -0.15
N THR A 219 30.50 51.89 -0.96
CA THR A 219 30.20 51.49 -2.34
C THR A 219 30.53 50.00 -2.50
N HIS A 220 29.78 49.27 -3.31
CA HIS A 220 30.03 47.85 -3.58
C HIS A 220 30.07 47.58 -5.08
N GLN A 221 31.12 46.91 -5.55
CA GLN A 221 31.31 46.63 -6.97
C GLN A 221 30.72 45.25 -7.30
N LEU A 222 29.69 45.21 -8.16
CA LEU A 222 29.15 43.96 -8.68
C LEU A 222 30.17 43.27 -9.61
N THR A 223 30.22 41.95 -9.52
CA THR A 223 30.95 41.07 -10.46
C THR A 223 29.98 40.07 -11.09
N TRP A 224 30.14 39.83 -12.39
CA TRP A 224 29.27 38.94 -13.16
C TRP A 224 30.06 38.26 -14.28
N THR A 225 29.56 37.08 -14.68
CA THR A 225 30.11 36.29 -15.78
C THR A 225 29.01 36.01 -16.81
N VAL A 226 29.33 36.26 -18.08
CA VAL A 226 28.47 35.97 -19.23
C VAL A 226 28.80 34.56 -19.74
N ILE A 227 27.78 33.71 -19.89
CA ILE A 227 27.93 32.32 -20.34
C ILE A 227 27.31 32.15 -21.73
N PRO A 228 27.97 31.46 -22.68
CA PRO A 228 29.34 30.94 -22.56
C PRO A 228 30.38 32.06 -22.58
N GLU A 229 31.56 31.81 -22.00
CA GLU A 229 32.63 32.82 -21.88
C GLU A 229 33.11 33.34 -23.24
N ASN A 230 32.89 32.61 -24.34
CA ASN A 230 33.24 33.07 -25.69
C ASN A 230 32.09 33.78 -26.41
N ALA A 231 31.02 34.21 -25.72
CA ALA A 231 29.94 35.01 -26.31
C ALA A 231 30.48 36.26 -27.03
N THR A 232 29.92 36.55 -28.21
CA THR A 232 30.36 37.58 -29.16
C THR A 232 30.02 38.99 -28.67
N ASP A 233 28.87 39.14 -28.01
CA ASP A 233 28.45 40.38 -27.34
C ASP A 233 28.22 40.10 -25.85
N LYS A 234 29.13 40.58 -24.99
CA LYS A 234 29.08 40.39 -23.53
C LYS A 234 28.55 41.62 -22.78
N THR A 235 27.91 42.55 -23.48
CA THR A 235 27.43 43.78 -22.86
C THR A 235 26.28 43.50 -21.89
N VAL A 236 26.35 44.11 -20.70
CA VAL A 236 25.35 43.98 -19.62
C VAL A 236 24.99 45.38 -19.14
N LYS A 237 23.70 45.66 -19.05
CA LYS A 237 23.14 46.92 -18.53
C LYS A 237 22.64 46.72 -17.11
N PHE A 238 22.83 47.74 -16.28
CA PHE A 238 22.42 47.74 -14.88
C PHE A 238 21.31 48.76 -14.64
N GLU A 239 20.32 48.39 -13.85
CA GLU A 239 19.25 49.28 -13.41
C GLU A 239 18.92 49.05 -11.94
N SER A 240 18.86 50.12 -11.15
CA SER A 240 18.39 50.03 -9.77
C SER A 240 16.88 50.13 -9.73
N GLY A 241 16.24 49.15 -9.09
CA GLY A 241 14.80 49.12 -8.86
C GLY A 241 14.30 50.26 -7.96
N ASN A 242 15.20 50.91 -7.21
CA ASN A 242 14.90 52.13 -6.47
C ASN A 242 16.18 52.94 -6.22
N THR A 243 16.42 53.93 -7.09
CA THR A 243 17.54 54.88 -6.98
C THR A 243 17.49 55.77 -5.74
N GLY A 244 16.37 55.78 -5.01
CA GLY A 244 16.25 56.44 -3.71
C GLY A 244 16.97 55.70 -2.57
N PHE A 245 17.27 54.40 -2.72
CA PHE A 245 17.98 53.59 -1.72
C PHE A 245 19.44 53.34 -2.13
N VAL A 246 19.66 52.93 -3.38
CA VAL A 246 20.99 52.65 -3.94
C VAL A 246 21.01 52.99 -5.43
N THR A 247 22.08 53.64 -5.88
CA THR A 247 22.33 53.86 -7.31
C THR A 247 23.34 52.84 -7.83
N VAL A 248 23.25 52.49 -9.10
CA VAL A 248 24.20 51.60 -9.79
C VAL A 248 24.76 52.33 -11.01
N THR A 249 26.08 52.26 -11.21
CA THR A 249 26.71 52.73 -12.44
C THR A 249 26.60 51.69 -13.54
N ASP A 250 26.88 52.11 -14.77
CA ASP A 250 27.06 51.29 -15.97
C ASP A 250 28.24 50.30 -15.88
N THR A 251 29.10 50.42 -14.86
CA THR A 251 30.14 49.43 -14.52
C THR A 251 29.73 48.49 -13.38
N GLY A 252 28.50 48.56 -12.87
CA GLY A 252 28.02 47.75 -11.75
C GLY A 252 28.45 48.24 -10.36
N LEU A 253 28.92 49.48 -10.21
CA LEU A 253 29.26 50.04 -8.89
C LEU A 253 28.01 50.56 -8.18
N LEU A 254 27.70 49.96 -7.04
CA LEU A 254 26.59 50.35 -6.17
C LEU A 254 27.03 51.44 -5.20
N THR A 255 26.22 52.50 -5.07
CA THR A 255 26.46 53.59 -4.12
C THR A 255 25.23 53.80 -3.24
N TYR A 256 25.44 53.77 -1.93
CA TYR A 256 24.40 54.00 -0.93
C TYR A 256 23.76 55.39 -1.10
N VAL A 257 22.43 55.48 -0.98
CA VAL A 257 21.69 56.75 -0.96
C VAL A 257 20.93 56.93 0.35
N ASN A 258 20.02 56.00 0.68
CA ASN A 258 19.25 55.99 1.93
C ASN A 258 19.02 54.54 2.38
N GLU A 259 18.63 54.36 3.65
CA GLU A 259 18.20 53.07 4.17
C GLU A 259 16.96 52.54 3.44
N GLY A 260 16.99 51.25 3.10
CA GLY A 260 15.95 50.61 2.32
C GLY A 260 16.46 49.42 1.55
N GLU A 261 15.56 48.72 0.89
CA GLU A 261 15.86 47.51 0.14
C GLU A 261 15.36 47.65 -1.29
N THR A 262 16.19 47.25 -2.25
CA THR A 262 15.79 47.16 -3.65
C THR A 262 16.59 46.10 -4.38
N ASN A 263 16.24 45.84 -5.63
CA ASN A 263 16.98 44.96 -6.50
C ASN A 263 17.73 45.75 -7.56
N ILE A 264 18.89 45.25 -7.95
CA ILE A 264 19.66 45.71 -9.11
C ILE A 264 19.49 44.69 -10.22
N ASN A 265 18.93 45.12 -11.34
CA ASN A 265 18.70 44.26 -12.50
C ASN A 265 19.85 44.39 -13.49
N LEU A 266 20.40 43.25 -13.90
CA LEU A 266 21.40 43.09 -14.93
C LEU A 266 20.70 42.55 -16.18
N THR A 267 20.87 43.19 -17.34
CA THR A 267 20.21 42.79 -18.59
C THR A 267 21.22 42.75 -19.74
N THR A 268 21.34 41.60 -20.41
CA THR A 268 22.18 41.44 -21.63
C THR A 268 21.50 42.06 -22.86
N SER A 269 22.27 42.27 -23.93
CA SER A 269 21.73 42.77 -25.21
C SER A 269 20.70 41.83 -25.89
N ASN A 270 20.69 40.54 -25.55
CA ASN A 270 19.64 39.59 -25.96
C ASN A 270 18.54 39.36 -24.90
N ASN A 271 18.40 40.28 -23.93
CA ASN A 271 17.33 40.32 -22.90
C ASN A 271 17.36 39.19 -21.85
N ILE A 272 18.52 38.57 -21.61
CA ILE A 272 18.70 37.71 -20.44
C ILE A 272 18.86 38.61 -19.22
N THR A 273 18.06 38.36 -18.17
CA THR A 273 18.03 39.18 -16.97
C THR A 273 18.42 38.41 -15.70
N LYS A 274 19.14 39.08 -14.80
CA LYS A 274 19.49 38.58 -13.45
C LYS A 274 19.28 39.71 -12.45
N SER A 275 18.87 39.39 -11.23
CA SER A 275 18.54 40.39 -10.20
C SER A 275 19.37 40.15 -8.95
N VAL A 276 20.00 41.20 -8.42
CA VAL A 276 20.79 41.19 -7.19
C VAL A 276 20.06 42.02 -6.13
N ARG A 277 19.76 41.42 -4.98
CA ARG A 277 19.10 42.11 -3.86
C ARG A 277 20.12 42.96 -3.10
N VAL A 278 19.78 44.22 -2.82
CA VAL A 278 20.64 45.15 -2.09
C VAL A 278 19.87 45.76 -0.92
N ILE A 279 20.43 45.61 0.29
CA ILE A 279 19.90 46.17 1.54
C ILE A 279 20.84 47.28 2.00
N CYS A 280 20.37 48.52 1.97
CA CYS A 280 21.10 49.68 2.44
C CYS A 280 20.81 49.93 3.92
N LYS A 281 21.84 50.02 4.77
CA LYS A 281 21.70 50.27 6.23
C LYS A 281 22.52 51.48 6.71
N GLU A 282 22.06 52.18 7.73
CA GLU A 282 22.71 53.39 8.26
C GLU A 282 24.01 53.12 9.04
N THR A 283 24.08 52.06 9.86
CA THR A 283 25.29 51.68 10.61
C THR A 283 25.46 50.16 10.70
N ASN A 284 26.71 49.72 10.84
CA ASN A 284 27.05 48.32 11.11
C ASN A 284 27.09 48.10 12.63
N GLU A 285 25.92 48.02 13.27
CA GLU A 285 25.84 47.61 14.68
C GLU A 285 25.56 46.11 14.77
N GLU A 286 26.62 45.33 15.00
CA GLU A 286 26.51 44.05 15.67
C GLU A 286 26.14 44.32 17.12
N ASN A 287 24.95 43.90 17.53
CA ASN A 287 24.61 43.77 18.95
C ASN A 287 24.72 42.29 19.35
N PRO A 288 25.81 41.88 20.03
CA PRO A 288 25.94 40.54 20.55
C PRO A 288 25.28 40.51 21.93
N ASP A 289 24.06 39.98 22.01
CA ASP A 289 23.59 39.15 23.13
C ASP A 289 22.08 38.89 23.02
N GLU A 290 21.71 37.64 22.75
CA GLU A 290 20.54 37.02 23.39
C GLU A 290 20.74 35.49 23.46
N ASN A 291 21.55 35.08 24.43
CA ASN A 291 21.48 33.74 25.00
C ASN A 291 20.13 33.60 25.74
N ASN A 292 19.13 33.02 25.08
CA ASN A 292 18.11 32.16 25.68
C ASN A 292 17.29 31.44 24.60
N ASN A 293 17.58 30.15 24.39
CA ASN A 293 16.74 29.16 23.67
C ASN A 293 16.22 29.54 22.27
N ILE A 294 17.10 29.91 21.35
CA ILE A 294 16.74 30.13 19.94
C ILE A 294 17.21 28.94 19.09
N PHE A 295 16.26 28.09 18.69
CA PHE A 295 16.46 27.22 17.54
C PHE A 295 16.55 28.10 16.29
N GLN A 296 17.65 28.00 15.54
CA GLN A 296 17.76 28.57 14.20
C GLN A 296 16.92 27.72 13.24
N GLU A 297 15.69 28.17 12.99
CA GLU A 297 14.88 27.73 11.84
C GLU A 297 15.66 28.02 10.55
N ASP A 298 15.45 27.20 9.50
CA ASP A 298 15.94 27.43 8.12
C ASP A 298 15.98 28.93 7.80
N ASN A 299 17.16 29.52 7.91
CA ASN A 299 17.35 30.89 7.49
C ASN A 299 17.45 30.83 5.96
N ASP A 300 16.50 31.46 5.26
CA ASP A 300 16.47 31.43 3.79
C ASP A 300 17.77 31.99 3.17
N ASN A 301 18.61 32.67 3.97
CA ASN A 301 19.92 33.21 3.61
C ASN A 301 21.12 32.36 4.09
N THR A 302 20.93 31.14 4.60
CA THR A 302 22.05 30.28 5.02
C THR A 302 22.91 29.88 3.81
N ASP A 303 24.19 30.22 3.84
CA ASP A 303 25.17 29.84 2.83
C ASP A 303 25.70 28.41 3.08
N TYR A 304 25.01 27.44 2.49
CA TYR A 304 25.37 26.01 2.60
C TYR A 304 26.67 25.63 1.86
N SER A 305 27.23 26.52 1.02
CA SER A 305 28.47 26.22 0.30
C SER A 305 29.67 26.07 1.25
N LYS A 306 29.59 26.71 2.43
CA LYS A 306 30.59 26.66 3.49
C LYS A 306 30.49 25.44 4.40
N ALA A 307 29.47 24.61 4.23
CA ALA A 307 29.28 23.44 5.06
C ALA A 307 30.41 22.43 4.87
N VAL A 308 30.96 21.96 5.98
CA VAL A 308 32.05 20.98 6.02
C VAL A 308 31.57 19.64 6.55
N GLU A 309 32.25 18.57 6.18
CA GLU A 309 32.10 17.31 6.91
C GLU A 309 32.71 17.49 8.31
N SER A 310 32.04 16.95 9.33
CA SER A 310 32.58 17.04 10.69
C SER A 310 33.81 16.16 10.84
N GLU A 311 34.90 16.74 11.34
CA GLU A 311 36.11 15.99 11.73
C GLU A 311 35.87 15.13 12.97
N ASN A 312 34.84 15.45 13.77
CA ASN A 312 34.49 14.76 15.01
C ASN A 312 32.98 14.60 15.15
N LEU A 313 32.45 13.52 14.55
CA LEU A 313 31.05 13.10 14.66
C LEU A 313 30.66 12.54 16.05
N TYR A 314 31.45 12.76 17.11
CA TYR A 314 31.05 12.45 18.48
C TYR A 314 30.41 13.65 19.16
N ASP A 315 30.81 14.88 18.83
CA ASP A 315 30.36 16.06 19.56
C ASP A 315 29.41 16.93 18.73
N GLU A 316 29.68 17.10 17.44
CA GLU A 316 28.90 17.96 16.55
C GLU A 316 28.96 17.48 15.10
N GLY A 317 27.91 17.76 14.33
CA GLY A 317 27.80 17.33 12.93
C GLY A 317 26.39 16.91 12.54
N ILE A 318 26.31 16.15 11.45
CA ILE A 318 25.06 15.54 10.96
C ILE A 318 25.38 14.18 10.35
N ILE A 319 24.49 13.20 10.55
CA ILE A 319 24.63 11.83 10.01
C ILE A 319 23.36 11.43 9.28
N ILE A 320 23.46 10.95 8.04
CA ILE A 320 22.36 10.32 7.31
C ILE A 320 22.24 8.85 7.74
N ALA A 321 21.04 8.43 8.15
CA ALA A 321 20.74 7.06 8.58
C ALA A 321 20.44 6.11 7.42
N ASN A 322 20.17 6.63 6.22
CA ASN A 322 19.90 5.85 5.03
C ASN A 322 21.21 5.29 4.45
N GLU A 323 21.20 4.01 4.08
CA GLU A 323 22.28 3.41 3.28
C GLU A 323 22.12 3.79 1.80
N ALA A 324 23.23 3.82 1.06
CA ALA A 324 23.19 3.91 -0.39
C ALA A 324 22.49 2.68 -0.97
N GLU A 325 21.53 2.89 -1.87
CA GLU A 325 20.89 1.80 -2.61
C GLU A 325 20.71 2.17 -4.09
N VAL A 326 20.54 1.14 -4.94
CA VAL A 326 20.17 1.34 -6.35
C VAL A 326 18.68 1.63 -6.40
N LEU A 327 18.31 2.73 -7.05
CA LEU A 327 16.92 3.16 -7.23
C LEU A 327 16.45 2.85 -8.63
N GLU A 328 15.20 2.43 -8.78
CA GLU A 328 14.53 2.42 -10.07
C GLU A 328 13.84 3.77 -10.30
N ILE A 329 13.74 4.23 -11.55
CA ILE A 329 12.95 5.43 -11.88
C ILE A 329 11.54 5.32 -11.28
N GLY A 330 11.13 6.37 -10.56
CA GLY A 330 9.87 6.44 -9.82
C GLY A 330 9.99 6.03 -8.35
N ASP A 331 11.09 5.43 -7.90
CA ASP A 331 11.29 5.15 -6.48
C ASP A 331 11.30 6.44 -5.66
N MET A 332 10.51 6.45 -4.58
CA MET A 332 10.57 7.48 -3.55
C MET A 332 11.03 6.93 -2.21
N ILE A 333 11.91 7.68 -1.53
CA ILE A 333 12.49 7.31 -0.24
C ILE A 333 12.53 8.53 0.68
N LYS A 334 12.11 8.34 1.94
CA LYS A 334 12.34 9.31 3.00
C LYS A 334 13.81 9.29 3.41
N ILE A 335 14.49 10.42 3.31
CA ILE A 335 15.79 10.60 3.95
C ILE A 335 15.57 10.95 5.41
N ILE A 336 16.39 10.35 6.28
CA ILE A 336 16.41 10.59 7.71
C ILE A 336 17.86 10.93 8.08
N ALA A 337 18.04 12.10 8.68
CA ALA A 337 19.33 12.57 9.15
C ALA A 337 19.25 13.02 10.62
N HIS A 338 20.39 12.97 11.30
CA HIS A 338 20.52 13.20 12.73
C HIS A 338 21.58 14.28 12.98
N VAL A 339 21.14 15.45 13.46
CA VAL A 339 22.04 16.51 13.94
C VAL A 339 22.65 16.11 15.27
N LEU A 340 23.94 16.41 15.45
CA LEU A 340 24.70 16.08 16.65
C LEU A 340 25.04 17.34 17.48
N PRO A 341 24.97 17.27 18.81
CA PRO A 341 24.55 16.10 19.60
C PRO A 341 23.03 15.84 19.47
N TYR A 342 22.66 14.58 19.23
CA TYR A 342 21.27 14.20 18.99
C TYR A 342 20.40 14.39 20.25
N SER A 343 19.23 15.02 20.08
CA SER A 343 18.27 15.18 21.16
C SER A 343 17.09 14.21 21.02
N VAL A 344 16.83 13.42 22.07
CA VAL A 344 15.65 12.54 22.15
C VAL A 344 14.38 13.24 22.65
N TYR A 345 14.47 14.51 23.07
CA TYR A 345 13.35 15.30 23.60
C TYR A 345 13.06 16.58 22.82
N ASN A 346 14.02 17.04 22.00
CA ASN A 346 13.90 18.27 21.24
C ASN A 346 14.04 18.05 19.74
N THR A 347 13.71 19.08 18.96
CA THR A 347 13.83 19.10 17.50
C THR A 347 15.26 18.82 17.04
N ASN A 348 15.40 18.15 15.91
CA ASN A 348 16.68 17.87 15.22
C ASN A 348 16.51 18.21 13.72
N PRO A 349 16.25 19.48 13.35
CA PRO A 349 15.95 19.85 11.97
C PRO A 349 17.20 19.79 11.08
N TYR A 350 16.98 19.55 9.78
CA TYR A 350 18.04 19.55 8.77
C TYR A 350 17.49 19.94 7.40
N VAL A 351 18.37 20.27 6.46
CA VAL A 351 18.03 20.59 5.06
C VAL A 351 18.61 19.54 4.13
N LEU A 352 17.90 19.23 3.05
CA LEU A 352 18.31 18.25 2.05
C LEU A 352 18.50 18.94 0.70
N LYS A 353 19.57 18.62 -0.02
CA LYS A 353 19.79 19.05 -1.41
C LYS A 353 20.31 17.90 -2.27
N SER A 354 19.92 17.87 -3.54
CA SER A 354 20.54 17.02 -4.55
C SER A 354 21.67 17.75 -5.28
N SER A 355 22.70 17.00 -5.68
CA SER A 355 23.70 17.49 -6.64
C SER A 355 23.14 17.63 -8.06
N ASP A 356 22.10 16.86 -8.38
CA ASP A 356 21.41 16.89 -9.68
C ASP A 356 19.94 16.47 -9.53
N GLU A 357 19.06 17.46 -9.46
CA GLU A 357 17.60 17.30 -9.35
C GLU A 357 16.96 16.68 -10.60
N SER A 358 17.67 16.62 -11.74
CA SER A 358 17.17 15.94 -12.94
C SER A 358 17.34 14.41 -12.88
N ILE A 359 18.21 13.92 -11.99
CA ILE A 359 18.46 12.49 -11.74
C ILE A 359 17.76 12.05 -10.46
N VAL A 360 18.02 12.71 -9.34
CA VAL A 360 17.34 12.46 -8.05
C VAL A 360 16.83 13.78 -7.50
N LYS A 361 15.51 13.89 -7.39
CA LYS A 361 14.82 15.12 -7.00
C LYS A 361 14.47 15.13 -5.52
N VAL A 362 14.66 16.24 -4.82
CA VAL A 362 14.16 16.43 -3.45
C VAL A 362 12.72 16.93 -3.47
N LYS A 363 11.82 16.17 -2.85
CA LYS A 363 10.40 16.48 -2.63
C LYS A 363 10.10 16.66 -1.15
N GLY A 364 9.18 17.58 -0.83
CA GLY A 364 8.77 17.83 0.57
C GLY A 364 9.93 18.19 1.52
N GLY A 365 11.04 18.69 0.95
CA GLY A 365 12.31 18.97 1.63
C GLY A 365 13.04 17.79 2.27
N LYS A 366 12.50 16.57 2.22
CA LYS A 366 12.98 15.41 3.01
C LYS A 366 12.79 14.05 2.32
N VAL A 367 12.05 13.99 1.23
CA VAL A 367 11.86 12.79 0.42
C VAL A 367 12.67 12.97 -0.86
N ILE A 368 13.26 11.89 -1.37
CA ILE A 368 13.89 11.89 -2.69
C ILE A 368 13.06 11.05 -3.67
N GLU A 369 13.05 11.45 -4.93
CA GLU A 369 12.45 10.73 -6.05
C GLU A 369 13.53 10.45 -7.09
N ALA A 370 13.61 9.22 -7.56
CA ALA A 370 14.43 8.85 -8.71
C ALA A 370 13.74 9.26 -10.03
N VAL A 371 14.34 10.20 -10.77
CA VAL A 371 13.73 10.84 -11.95
C VAL A 371 14.27 10.27 -13.26
N SER A 372 15.60 10.14 -13.39
CA SER A 372 16.23 9.65 -14.63
C SER A 372 17.49 8.84 -14.33
N VAL A 373 17.92 8.01 -15.29
CA VAL A 373 19.12 7.16 -15.15
C VAL A 373 20.37 8.02 -14.94
N GLY A 374 21.13 7.70 -13.91
CA GLY A 374 22.36 8.41 -13.59
C GLY A 374 22.73 8.29 -12.12
N LYS A 375 23.68 9.13 -11.69
CA LYS A 375 24.11 9.20 -10.30
C LYS A 375 23.89 10.61 -9.77
N ALA A 376 23.36 10.71 -8.55
CA ALA A 376 23.25 11.97 -7.84
C ALA A 376 23.63 11.79 -6.37
N VAL A 377 24.25 12.82 -5.80
CA VAL A 377 24.62 12.89 -4.41
C VAL A 377 23.56 13.68 -3.65
N ILE A 378 22.97 13.03 -2.66
CA ILE A 378 22.03 13.66 -1.73
C ILE A 378 22.80 14.08 -0.49
N THR A 379 22.71 15.37 -0.15
CA THR A 379 23.44 15.97 0.97
C THR A 379 22.47 16.55 1.99
N ALA A 380 22.62 16.12 3.24
CA ALA A 380 21.94 16.69 4.40
C ALA A 380 22.84 17.74 5.06
N TYR A 381 22.25 18.87 5.45
CA TYR A 381 22.92 20.00 6.10
C TYR A 381 22.27 20.32 7.45
N THR A 382 23.07 20.76 8.42
CA THR A 382 22.54 21.47 9.60
C THR A 382 21.90 22.80 9.18
N THR A 383 20.86 23.27 9.88
CA THR A 383 20.10 24.47 9.49
C THR A 383 20.91 25.77 9.54
N ASP A 384 21.99 25.78 10.31
CA ASP A 384 23.00 26.84 10.37
C ASP A 384 24.01 26.80 9.21
N GLY A 385 23.96 25.77 8.36
CA GLY A 385 24.87 25.58 7.23
C GLY A 385 26.29 25.19 7.62
N LYS A 386 26.55 24.85 8.88
CA LYS A 386 27.90 24.52 9.39
C LYS A 386 28.38 23.15 8.92
N TYR A 387 27.51 22.15 9.01
CA TYR A 387 27.87 20.75 8.76
C TYR A 387 27.06 20.11 7.64
N LYS A 388 27.69 19.17 6.96
CA LYS A 388 27.04 18.33 5.95
C LYS A 388 27.41 16.85 6.07
N ASN A 389 26.55 15.99 5.54
CA ASN A 389 26.82 14.59 5.27
C ASN A 389 26.07 14.16 4.01
N SER A 390 26.64 13.25 3.24
CA SER A 390 26.17 12.93 1.89
C SER A 390 26.09 11.43 1.62
N VAL A 391 25.21 11.04 0.70
CA VAL A 391 25.07 9.67 0.18
C VAL A 391 24.84 9.73 -1.33
N GLU A 392 25.52 8.85 -2.08
CA GLU A 392 25.34 8.73 -3.55
C GLU A 392 24.25 7.69 -3.84
N TYR A 393 23.30 8.05 -4.71
CA TYR A 393 22.31 7.14 -5.28
C TYR A 393 22.58 6.90 -6.76
N ASN A 394 22.42 5.64 -7.18
CA ASN A 394 22.49 5.23 -8.58
C ASN A 394 21.09 4.87 -9.07
N VAL A 395 20.56 5.63 -10.02
CA VAL A 395 19.25 5.43 -10.63
C VAL A 395 19.37 4.59 -11.90
N ILE A 396 18.56 3.55 -11.99
CA ILE A 396 18.44 2.66 -13.15
C ILE A 396 17.02 2.70 -13.71
N ASN A 397 16.85 2.19 -14.94
CA ASN A 397 15.51 2.00 -15.50
C ASN A 397 14.73 0.98 -14.65
N LYS A 398 13.43 1.24 -14.50
CA LYS A 398 12.50 0.27 -13.93
C LYS A 398 12.50 -1.00 -14.78
N THR A 399 12.78 -2.15 -14.18
CA THR A 399 12.89 -3.40 -14.93
C THR A 399 11.53 -4.09 -15.01
N GLU A 400 10.77 -3.85 -16.08
CA GLU A 400 9.58 -4.66 -16.37
C GLU A 400 10.00 -6.02 -16.93
N LYS A 401 9.77 -7.09 -16.16
CA LYS A 401 10.06 -8.45 -16.61
C LYS A 401 9.08 -8.83 -17.72
N THR A 402 9.53 -8.76 -18.97
CA THR A 402 8.80 -9.34 -20.10
C THR A 402 8.91 -10.87 -20.00
N ILE A 403 7.77 -11.54 -19.88
CA ILE A 403 7.71 -13.00 -19.73
C ILE A 403 7.61 -13.60 -21.13
N ASP A 404 8.52 -14.52 -21.45
CA ASP A 404 8.41 -15.33 -22.66
C ASP A 404 7.08 -16.11 -22.64
N ILE A 405 6.35 -16.12 -23.75
CA ILE A 405 5.11 -16.88 -23.92
C ILE A 405 5.32 -18.35 -23.55
N SER A 406 6.49 -18.92 -23.80
CA SER A 406 6.84 -20.30 -23.43
C SER A 406 6.86 -20.55 -21.91
N LYS A 407 6.98 -19.48 -21.12
CA LYS A 407 7.01 -19.48 -19.65
C LYS A 407 5.64 -19.20 -19.03
N ILE A 408 4.57 -19.16 -19.83
CA ILE A 408 3.20 -18.99 -19.39
C ILE A 408 2.47 -20.34 -19.41
N TYR A 409 1.87 -20.70 -18.27
CA TYR A 409 1.03 -21.89 -18.13
C TYR A 409 -0.46 -21.51 -18.08
N SER A 410 -1.26 -22.03 -19.00
CA SER A 410 -2.72 -21.93 -18.93
C SER A 410 -3.28 -23.02 -18.02
N LEU A 411 -4.05 -22.63 -17.00
CA LEU A 411 -4.58 -23.56 -16.01
C LEU A 411 -5.68 -24.46 -16.60
N GLU A 412 -5.39 -25.75 -16.65
CA GLU A 412 -6.34 -26.82 -16.97
C GLU A 412 -7.11 -27.24 -15.70
N LEU A 413 -8.38 -26.85 -15.54
CA LEU A 413 -9.14 -27.09 -14.30
C LEU A 413 -9.29 -28.58 -13.95
N ASP A 414 -9.68 -29.41 -14.92
CA ASP A 414 -9.93 -30.85 -14.72
C ASP A 414 -8.68 -31.61 -14.23
N LYS A 415 -7.49 -31.18 -14.68
CA LYS A 415 -6.20 -31.77 -14.28
C LYS A 415 -5.92 -31.63 -12.79
N PHE A 416 -6.49 -30.61 -12.16
CA PHE A 416 -6.32 -30.30 -10.74
C PHE A 416 -7.64 -30.43 -9.96
N GLU A 417 -8.66 -31.07 -10.53
CA GLU A 417 -9.96 -31.29 -9.89
C GLU A 417 -10.67 -30.00 -9.43
N ILE A 418 -10.38 -28.88 -10.10
CA ILE A 418 -11.01 -27.59 -9.83
C ILE A 418 -12.34 -27.52 -10.58
N VAL A 419 -13.41 -27.15 -9.88
CA VAL A 419 -14.75 -27.00 -10.47
C VAL A 419 -15.31 -25.62 -10.11
N ALA A 420 -15.69 -24.86 -11.14
CA ALA A 420 -16.34 -23.56 -10.99
C ALA A 420 -17.80 -23.69 -10.54
N ASP A 421 -18.34 -22.63 -9.94
CA ASP A 421 -19.75 -22.44 -9.60
C ASP A 421 -20.37 -23.50 -8.66
N VAL A 422 -19.53 -24.29 -7.96
CA VAL A 422 -19.97 -25.28 -6.97
C VAL A 422 -19.52 -24.85 -5.57
N SER A 423 -20.47 -24.45 -4.73
CA SER A 423 -20.24 -23.87 -3.41
C SER A 423 -20.24 -24.87 -2.25
N THR A 424 -20.27 -26.19 -2.52
CA THR A 424 -20.24 -27.21 -1.47
C THR A 424 -18.89 -27.22 -0.75
N LYS A 425 -18.86 -27.55 0.54
CA LYS A 425 -17.61 -27.63 1.32
C LYS A 425 -16.61 -28.63 0.71
N GLU A 426 -17.09 -29.79 0.27
CA GLU A 426 -16.24 -30.81 -0.34
C GLU A 426 -15.54 -30.29 -1.59
N GLN A 427 -16.28 -29.62 -2.48
CA GLN A 427 -15.68 -29.08 -3.71
C GLN A 427 -14.78 -27.88 -3.43
N ALA A 428 -15.13 -27.04 -2.46
CA ALA A 428 -14.31 -25.89 -2.06
C ALA A 428 -12.92 -26.32 -1.51
N ILE A 429 -12.85 -27.45 -0.78
CA ILE A 429 -11.59 -28.06 -0.35
C ILE A 429 -10.78 -28.53 -1.57
N LYS A 430 -11.40 -29.28 -2.49
CA LYS A 430 -10.74 -29.75 -3.72
C LYS A 430 -10.23 -28.60 -4.57
N ASN A 431 -11.00 -27.51 -4.68
CA ASN A 431 -10.60 -26.31 -5.40
C ASN A 431 -9.36 -25.66 -4.75
N SER A 432 -9.34 -25.49 -3.42
CA SER A 432 -8.17 -24.97 -2.71
C SER A 432 -6.92 -25.84 -2.95
N ASP A 433 -7.03 -27.16 -2.83
CA ASP A 433 -5.91 -28.10 -3.04
C ASP A 433 -5.47 -28.17 -4.51
N GLY A 434 -6.42 -28.08 -5.44
CA GLY A 434 -6.19 -28.00 -6.87
C GLY A 434 -5.38 -26.76 -7.24
N ILE A 435 -5.74 -25.59 -6.69
CA ILE A 435 -4.99 -24.36 -6.89
C ILE A 435 -3.55 -24.49 -6.35
N LYS A 436 -3.37 -24.96 -5.10
CA LYS A 436 -2.03 -25.22 -4.53
C LYS A 436 -1.19 -26.11 -5.45
N SER A 437 -1.78 -27.21 -5.92
CA SER A 437 -1.13 -28.16 -6.83
C SER A 437 -0.75 -27.53 -8.17
N ALA A 438 -1.59 -26.62 -8.69
CA ALA A 438 -1.34 -25.93 -9.95
C ALA A 438 -0.19 -24.90 -9.84
N LEU A 439 -0.14 -24.13 -8.76
CA LEU A 439 0.96 -23.18 -8.51
C LEU A 439 2.30 -23.91 -8.40
N TYR A 440 2.34 -24.97 -7.59
CA TYR A 440 3.52 -25.83 -7.45
C TYR A 440 3.93 -26.47 -8.77
N TYR A 441 2.96 -26.95 -9.57
CA TYR A 441 3.24 -27.50 -10.89
C TYR A 441 3.87 -26.47 -11.82
N ALA A 442 3.37 -25.23 -11.82
CA ALA A 442 3.88 -24.16 -12.67
C ALA A 442 5.38 -23.91 -12.39
N VAL A 443 5.74 -23.66 -11.12
CA VAL A 443 7.13 -23.38 -10.74
C VAL A 443 8.06 -24.55 -11.04
N ASN A 444 7.66 -25.80 -10.72
CA ASN A 444 8.52 -26.97 -10.96
C ASN A 444 8.72 -27.33 -12.42
N ASN A 445 7.87 -26.84 -13.31
CA ASN A 445 8.07 -26.98 -14.76
C ASN A 445 8.69 -25.72 -15.37
N GLY A 446 9.19 -24.81 -14.53
CA GLY A 446 9.93 -23.62 -14.94
C GLY A 446 9.05 -22.56 -15.60
N TYR A 447 7.74 -22.55 -15.33
CA TYR A 447 6.85 -21.46 -15.71
C TYR A 447 6.98 -20.30 -14.73
N GLU A 448 6.84 -19.09 -15.24
CA GLU A 448 6.94 -17.84 -14.47
C GLU A 448 5.58 -17.14 -14.33
N LYS A 449 4.58 -17.57 -15.10
CA LYS A 449 3.20 -17.09 -15.03
C LYS A 449 2.23 -18.26 -15.15
N ILE A 450 1.17 -18.25 -14.34
CA ILE A 450 0.01 -19.11 -14.49
C ILE A 450 -1.23 -18.24 -14.75
N VAL A 451 -2.05 -18.63 -15.72
CA VAL A 451 -3.26 -17.90 -16.15
C VAL A 451 -4.49 -18.78 -15.95
N PHE A 452 -5.44 -18.30 -15.15
CA PHE A 452 -6.73 -18.95 -14.96
C PHE A 452 -7.61 -18.81 -16.22
N PRO A 453 -8.61 -19.71 -16.42
CA PRO A 453 -9.67 -19.46 -17.39
C PRO A 453 -10.38 -18.14 -17.08
N SER A 454 -11.03 -17.53 -18.07
CA SER A 454 -11.64 -16.21 -17.86
C SER A 454 -13.04 -16.29 -17.24
N ASN A 455 -13.38 -15.31 -16.39
CA ASN A 455 -14.75 -15.02 -15.94
C ASN A 455 -15.47 -16.15 -15.18
N LEU A 456 -14.74 -17.00 -14.45
CA LEU A 456 -15.34 -18.06 -13.63
C LEU A 456 -15.47 -17.63 -12.17
N THR A 457 -16.46 -18.18 -11.45
CA THR A 457 -16.49 -18.12 -9.99
C THR A 457 -15.99 -19.44 -9.41
N ILE A 458 -14.91 -19.41 -8.63
CA ILE A 458 -14.34 -20.59 -7.99
C ILE A 458 -14.48 -20.44 -6.48
N TYR A 459 -15.25 -21.36 -5.87
CA TYR A 459 -15.39 -21.39 -4.42
C TYR A 459 -14.18 -22.07 -3.79
N ILE A 460 -13.58 -21.44 -2.79
CA ILE A 460 -12.47 -22.01 -2.01
C ILE A 460 -12.86 -22.22 -0.55
N GLU A 461 -12.25 -23.20 0.09
CA GLU A 461 -12.37 -23.40 1.53
C GLU A 461 -11.31 -22.56 2.25
N PRO A 462 -11.68 -21.51 3.01
CA PRO A 462 -10.72 -20.57 3.58
C PRO A 462 -9.79 -21.18 4.65
N SER A 463 -10.18 -22.29 5.28
CA SER A 463 -9.28 -23.04 6.19
C SER A 463 -8.18 -23.79 5.45
N GLU A 464 -8.31 -23.97 4.13
CA GLU A 464 -7.32 -24.64 3.27
C GLU A 464 -6.41 -23.60 2.62
N THR A 465 -5.45 -23.08 3.38
CA THR A 465 -4.52 -22.01 2.97
C THR A 465 -3.80 -22.31 1.66
N ILE A 466 -3.93 -21.40 0.68
CA ILE A 466 -3.22 -21.41 -0.58
C ILE A 466 -1.90 -20.64 -0.40
N TYR A 467 -0.79 -21.37 -0.40
CA TYR A 467 0.55 -20.79 -0.31
C TYR A 467 1.02 -20.29 -1.67
N MET A 468 1.49 -19.05 -1.71
CA MET A 468 2.03 -18.44 -2.91
C MET A 468 3.46 -18.91 -3.17
N GLU A 469 3.87 -18.93 -4.43
CA GLU A 469 5.17 -19.47 -4.86
C GLU A 469 6.10 -18.37 -5.40
N SER A 470 7.40 -18.49 -5.11
CA SER A 470 8.40 -17.48 -5.53
C SER A 470 8.54 -17.40 -7.04
N ASN A 471 8.80 -16.20 -7.56
CA ASN A 471 9.00 -15.92 -8.98
C ASN A 471 7.82 -16.32 -9.89
N LEU A 472 6.61 -16.42 -9.34
CA LEU A 472 5.40 -16.77 -10.06
C LEU A 472 4.39 -15.62 -10.07
N ILE A 473 3.88 -15.31 -11.26
CA ILE A 473 2.72 -14.43 -11.44
C ILE A 473 1.47 -15.29 -11.58
N VAL A 474 0.52 -15.11 -10.66
CA VAL A 474 -0.79 -15.77 -10.65
C VAL A 474 -1.83 -14.80 -11.20
N ASP A 475 -2.22 -15.02 -12.44
CA ASP A 475 -3.19 -14.19 -13.16
C ASP A 475 -4.57 -14.85 -13.11
N LEU A 476 -5.49 -14.23 -12.37
CA LEU A 476 -6.85 -14.74 -12.19
C LEU A 476 -7.73 -14.50 -13.42
N ASN A 477 -7.29 -13.70 -14.39
CA ASN A 477 -7.99 -13.49 -15.66
C ASN A 477 -9.48 -13.17 -15.51
N ASN A 478 -9.82 -12.21 -14.64
CA ASN A 478 -11.18 -11.80 -14.26
C ASN A 478 -12.02 -12.88 -13.54
N CYS A 479 -11.40 -13.97 -13.04
CA CYS A 479 -12.10 -14.89 -12.14
C CYS A 479 -12.46 -14.22 -10.81
N ILE A 480 -13.53 -14.75 -10.20
CA ILE A 480 -13.92 -14.48 -8.82
C ILE A 480 -13.51 -15.69 -7.98
N ILE A 481 -12.54 -15.51 -7.10
CA ILE A 481 -12.25 -16.49 -6.05
C ILE A 481 -13.13 -16.14 -4.85
N LYS A 482 -14.15 -16.96 -4.59
CA LYS A 482 -15.16 -16.72 -3.54
C LYS A 482 -14.91 -17.62 -2.34
N LEU A 483 -14.74 -17.01 -1.16
CA LEU A 483 -14.69 -17.75 0.10
C LEU A 483 -16.08 -18.31 0.39
N ARG A 484 -16.17 -19.62 0.61
CA ARG A 484 -17.42 -20.27 0.97
C ARG A 484 -17.91 -19.78 2.35
N PRO A 485 -19.22 -19.59 2.57
CA PRO A 485 -19.78 -19.35 3.90
C PRO A 485 -19.33 -20.42 4.90
N ASN A 486 -18.70 -19.98 5.99
CA ASN A 486 -18.09 -20.86 6.97
C ASN A 486 -18.29 -20.35 8.41
N ASN A 487 -18.06 -21.20 9.40
CA ASN A 487 -18.13 -20.87 10.83
C ASN A 487 -16.75 -20.71 11.49
N TYR A 488 -15.72 -20.40 10.72
CA TYR A 488 -14.37 -20.18 11.24
C TYR A 488 -14.24 -18.78 11.80
N GLU A 489 -13.55 -18.69 12.94
CA GLU A 489 -13.14 -17.42 13.54
C GLU A 489 -11.84 -16.89 12.90
N ARG A 490 -10.91 -17.79 12.55
CA ARG A 490 -9.59 -17.41 12.00
C ARG A 490 -9.24 -18.28 10.81
N TYR A 491 -8.68 -17.65 9.79
CA TYR A 491 -8.20 -18.34 8.59
C TYR A 491 -7.27 -17.42 7.79
N SER A 492 -6.58 -18.01 6.82
CA SER A 492 -5.66 -17.32 5.92
C SER A 492 -5.81 -17.95 4.54
N ALA A 493 -6.63 -17.35 3.68
CA ALA A 493 -7.01 -18.00 2.42
C ALA A 493 -5.85 -17.99 1.41
N PHE A 494 -5.27 -16.83 1.13
CA PHE A 494 -4.02 -16.68 0.38
C PHE A 494 -2.88 -16.27 1.31
N TYR A 495 -1.73 -16.93 1.20
CA TYR A 495 -0.61 -16.74 2.11
C TYR A 495 0.69 -16.50 1.36
N PHE A 496 1.17 -15.26 1.43
CA PHE A 496 2.50 -14.84 1.00
C PHE A 496 3.47 -15.00 2.17
N GLY A 497 4.08 -16.18 2.27
CA GLY A 497 5.13 -16.50 3.22
C GLY A 497 5.63 -17.91 2.98
N GLN A 498 6.67 -18.37 3.70
CA GLN A 498 7.11 -19.74 3.57
C GLN A 498 5.99 -20.66 4.05
N GLY A 499 5.43 -21.45 3.12
CA GLY A 499 4.64 -22.60 3.53
C GLY A 499 5.52 -23.51 4.37
N ASN A 500 4.98 -24.03 5.48
CA ASN A 500 5.46 -25.34 5.95
C ASN A 500 5.36 -26.23 4.72
N GLY A 501 6.50 -26.73 4.23
CA GLY A 501 6.59 -27.39 2.93
C GLY A 501 5.43 -28.33 2.73
N LEU A 502 4.72 -28.20 1.60
CA LEU A 502 3.66 -29.10 1.13
C LEU A 502 3.04 -29.98 2.22
N ASN A 503 2.04 -29.47 2.94
CA ASN A 503 1.08 -30.35 3.60
C ASN A 503 0.20 -30.98 2.51
N LEU A 504 0.73 -31.99 1.83
CA LEU A 504 -0.05 -32.89 0.99
C LEU A 504 -0.82 -33.81 1.94
N VAL A 505 -2.07 -33.46 2.24
CA VAL A 505 -3.03 -34.40 2.84
C VAL A 505 -3.49 -35.35 1.72
N ASP A 506 -2.61 -36.24 1.29
CA ASP A 506 -2.96 -37.27 0.32
C ASP A 506 -3.35 -38.55 1.07
N ASN A 507 -4.56 -39.04 0.84
CA ASN A 507 -4.95 -40.41 1.16
C ASN A 507 -4.33 -41.39 0.14
N ASN A 508 -3.00 -41.45 0.05
CA ASN A 508 -2.31 -42.35 -0.86
C ASN A 508 -2.16 -43.76 -0.25
N PHE A 509 -2.51 -44.78 -1.04
CA PHE A 509 -2.29 -46.18 -0.71
C PHE A 509 -0.87 -46.61 -1.13
N PHE A 510 -0.16 -47.34 -0.27
CA PHE A 510 1.19 -47.86 -0.56
C PHE A 510 1.17 -48.93 -1.67
N ASN A 511 2.17 -48.90 -2.56
CA ASN A 511 2.49 -49.98 -3.49
C ASN A 511 3.98 -50.36 -3.33
N PHE A 512 4.28 -51.62 -3.00
CA PHE A 512 5.63 -52.11 -2.69
C PHE A 512 6.36 -52.70 -3.91
N SER A 513 5.96 -52.35 -5.14
CA SER A 513 6.48 -52.99 -6.35
C SER A 513 7.96 -52.71 -6.66
N ASP A 514 8.56 -51.66 -6.06
CA ASP A 514 9.95 -51.25 -6.33
C ASP A 514 10.92 -51.53 -5.15
N ALA A 515 10.45 -52.22 -4.09
CA ALA A 515 11.29 -52.58 -2.96
C ALA A 515 12.34 -53.65 -3.36
N LYS A 516 13.63 -53.41 -3.06
CA LYS A 516 14.64 -54.47 -3.10
C LYS A 516 14.44 -55.38 -1.89
N TYR A 517 13.93 -56.58 -2.13
CA TYR A 517 13.88 -57.65 -1.14
C TYR A 517 15.30 -58.18 -0.91
N VAL A 518 15.70 -58.29 0.36
CA VAL A 518 17.05 -58.79 0.73
C VAL A 518 17.06 -60.31 0.91
N ASP A 519 15.90 -60.93 1.12
CA ASP A 519 15.75 -62.38 1.29
C ASP A 519 14.73 -62.91 0.25
N ASP A 520 14.97 -64.09 -0.34
CA ASP A 520 14.17 -64.79 -1.39
C ASP A 520 12.72 -65.16 -0.97
N PHE A 521 12.15 -64.46 0.01
CA PHE A 521 10.83 -64.72 0.59
C PHE A 521 9.88 -63.54 0.33
N ASP A 522 8.91 -63.74 -0.58
CA ASP A 522 7.75 -62.86 -0.72
C ASP A 522 6.65 -63.28 0.28
N PRO A 523 6.37 -62.49 1.34
CA PRO A 523 5.36 -62.83 2.33
C PRO A 523 3.92 -62.79 1.79
N PHE A 524 3.70 -62.34 0.55
CA PHE A 524 2.39 -62.16 -0.05
C PHE A 524 2.02 -63.24 -1.09
N ASN A 525 2.98 -64.03 -1.57
CA ASN A 525 2.74 -65.02 -2.63
C ASN A 525 1.91 -66.26 -2.22
N ASN A 526 1.58 -66.43 -0.93
CA ASN A 526 0.74 -67.52 -0.43
C ASN A 526 -0.63 -67.08 0.12
N ILE A 527 -1.03 -65.81 -0.05
CA ILE A 527 -2.35 -65.32 0.40
C ILE A 527 -3.38 -65.54 -0.71
N THR A 528 -3.78 -66.79 -0.92
CA THR A 528 -4.97 -67.11 -1.70
C THR A 528 -6.21 -66.66 -0.92
N ALA A 529 -6.81 -65.57 -1.37
CA ALA A 529 -8.23 -65.22 -1.23
C ALA A 529 -8.93 -65.70 0.07
N LYS A 530 -8.78 -64.97 1.19
CA LYS A 530 -9.88 -64.77 2.16
C LYS A 530 -9.71 -63.71 3.25
N ASN A 531 -8.54 -63.10 3.47
CA ASN A 531 -8.41 -61.96 4.39
C ASN A 531 -7.16 -61.11 4.06
N PRO A 532 -7.30 -59.98 3.34
CA PRO A 532 -6.19 -59.04 3.15
C PRO A 532 -5.86 -58.30 4.46
N MET A 533 -4.56 -58.21 4.78
CA MET A 533 -4.06 -57.21 5.73
C MET A 533 -4.03 -55.85 5.03
N TYR A 534 -4.53 -54.82 5.70
CA TYR A 534 -4.42 -53.46 5.19
C TYR A 534 -3.62 -52.59 6.15
N TYR A 535 -2.72 -51.79 5.61
CA TYR A 535 -2.08 -50.68 6.32
C TYR A 535 -2.49 -49.38 5.62
N LYS A 536 -3.18 -48.49 6.33
CA LYS A 536 -3.50 -47.14 5.85
C LYS A 536 -2.53 -46.17 6.50
N ILE A 537 -1.75 -45.42 5.72
CA ILE A 537 -0.91 -44.35 6.26
C ILE A 537 -1.75 -43.08 6.32
N PHE A 538 -1.88 -42.50 7.51
CA PHE A 538 -2.55 -41.21 7.69
C PHE A 538 -1.51 -40.18 8.14
N ASP A 539 -1.54 -39.03 7.46
CA ASP A 539 -1.33 -37.72 8.06
C ASP A 539 0.11 -37.19 8.20
N PHE A 540 0.34 -36.03 7.56
CA PHE A 540 1.37 -35.05 7.89
C PHE A 540 0.69 -33.85 8.60
N THR A 541 0.56 -33.99 9.92
CA THR A 541 0.28 -33.00 11.00
C THR A 541 -1.15 -32.45 11.29
N SER A 542 -1.53 -32.72 12.56
CA SER A 542 -2.47 -32.13 13.53
C SER A 542 -3.99 -32.01 13.24
N ASN A 543 -4.72 -32.93 13.90
CA ASN A 543 -6.07 -32.82 14.48
C ASN A 543 -7.22 -32.34 13.56
N ASN A 544 -7.87 -33.28 12.85
CA ASN A 544 -9.30 -33.56 13.04
C ASN A 544 -9.76 -34.82 12.27
N THR A 545 -10.55 -35.64 12.96
CA THR A 545 -11.13 -36.90 12.47
C THR A 545 -12.24 -36.69 11.43
N ILE A 546 -12.14 -37.31 10.25
CA ILE A 546 -13.29 -37.54 9.34
C ILE A 546 -13.35 -39.01 8.92
N THR A 547 -14.57 -39.56 8.95
CA THR A 547 -14.91 -40.97 8.73
C THR A 547 -15.52 -41.12 7.33
N GLN A 548 -14.93 -41.92 6.43
CA GLN A 548 -15.70 -42.53 5.33
C GLN A 548 -15.10 -43.84 4.83
N TYR A 549 -16.00 -44.78 4.52
CA TYR A 549 -15.77 -46.15 4.08
C TYR A 549 -15.64 -46.23 2.56
N SER A 550 -14.67 -46.98 2.04
CA SER A 550 -14.77 -47.59 0.71
C SER A 550 -14.19 -49.01 0.70
N LYS A 551 -14.96 -49.92 0.10
CA LYS A 551 -14.65 -51.33 -0.14
C LYS A 551 -13.88 -51.46 -1.45
N LYS A 552 -12.93 -52.41 -1.49
CA LYS A 552 -12.12 -52.94 -2.62
C LYS A 552 -10.72 -52.34 -2.75
N ILE A 553 -9.76 -53.27 -2.90
CA ILE A 553 -8.37 -53.04 -3.31
C ILE A 553 -8.37 -52.73 -4.80
N GLN A 554 -7.85 -51.59 -5.21
CA GLN A 554 -7.32 -51.35 -6.55
C GLN A 554 -5.96 -50.65 -6.40
N ILE A 555 -4.94 -51.28 -6.97
CA ILE A 555 -3.56 -50.82 -7.01
C ILE A 555 -3.44 -49.86 -8.19
N TYR A 556 -3.04 -48.61 -7.94
CA TYR A 556 -2.44 -47.74 -8.94
C TYR A 556 -1.25 -47.01 -8.32
N SER A 557 -0.08 -47.10 -8.95
CA SER A 557 0.92 -46.04 -8.88
C SER A 557 1.39 -45.75 -10.29
N LYS A 558 1.02 -44.57 -10.79
CA LYS A 558 1.68 -43.86 -11.88
C LYS A 558 1.91 -42.39 -11.48
N SER A 559 2.11 -42.14 -10.19
CA SER A 559 2.23 -40.79 -9.65
C SER A 559 3.69 -40.45 -9.37
N ASN A 560 4.27 -39.60 -10.21
CA ASN A 560 5.54 -38.91 -9.96
C ASN A 560 5.51 -37.98 -8.71
N LYS A 561 4.43 -37.97 -7.90
CA LYS A 561 4.25 -37.05 -6.75
C LYS A 561 4.79 -37.62 -5.42
N PHE A 562 4.85 -38.94 -5.22
CA PHE A 562 5.35 -39.52 -3.96
C PHE A 562 6.88 -39.46 -3.82
N ASN A 563 7.61 -39.59 -4.94
CA ASN A 563 9.06 -39.37 -4.96
C ASN A 563 9.43 -37.89 -4.69
N LYS A 564 8.58 -36.93 -5.09
CA LYS A 564 8.79 -35.49 -4.88
C LYS A 564 8.65 -35.02 -3.44
N LEU A 565 7.97 -35.77 -2.56
CA LEU A 565 7.85 -35.44 -1.13
C LEU A 565 9.20 -35.52 -0.39
N PHE A 566 10.09 -36.38 -0.89
CA PHE A 566 11.41 -36.63 -0.29
C PHE A 566 12.52 -35.77 -0.92
N ASP A 567 12.31 -35.28 -2.16
CA ASP A 567 13.20 -34.31 -2.82
C ASP A 567 13.18 -32.93 -2.13
N SER A 568 12.18 -32.66 -1.26
CA SER A 568 11.99 -31.41 -0.53
C SER A 568 12.33 -31.48 0.96
N LEU A 569 12.92 -32.57 1.44
CA LEU A 569 13.31 -32.71 2.85
C LEU A 569 14.56 -31.90 3.16
N HIS A 570 14.52 -31.20 4.29
CA HIS A 570 15.62 -30.39 4.79
C HIS A 570 16.11 -30.87 6.16
N TYR A 571 17.34 -30.50 6.50
CA TYR A 571 17.87 -30.70 7.86
C TYR A 571 16.92 -30.07 8.90
N GLY A 572 16.61 -30.83 9.96
CA GLY A 572 15.73 -30.38 11.05
C GLY A 572 14.24 -30.67 10.87
N ASP A 573 13.79 -31.13 9.69
CA ASP A 573 12.37 -31.42 9.43
C ASP A 573 11.85 -32.59 10.29
N SER A 574 10.56 -32.54 10.64
CA SER A 574 9.86 -33.64 11.34
C SER A 574 9.09 -34.50 10.35
N ILE A 575 9.33 -35.81 10.39
CA ILE A 575 8.70 -36.79 9.51
C ILE A 575 7.79 -37.66 10.37
N ASN A 576 6.49 -37.57 10.09
CA ASN A 576 5.46 -38.31 10.82
C ASN A 576 4.94 -39.48 9.98
N PHE A 577 4.88 -40.67 10.59
CA PHE A 577 4.29 -41.87 10.01
C PHE A 577 3.16 -42.36 10.91
N SER A 578 1.90 -42.34 10.45
CA SER A 578 0.82 -43.01 11.18
C SER A 578 0.31 -44.23 10.43
N PHE A 579 0.14 -45.36 11.12
CA PHE A 579 -0.30 -46.62 10.49
C PHE A 579 -1.65 -47.04 11.03
N ARG A 580 -2.55 -47.55 10.19
CA ARG A 580 -3.76 -48.25 10.62
C ARG A 580 -3.73 -49.70 10.15
N GLN A 581 -3.67 -50.65 11.09
CA GLN A 581 -3.71 -52.09 10.80
C GLN A 581 -5.16 -52.60 10.69
N LEU A 582 -5.48 -53.34 9.63
CA LEU A 582 -6.73 -54.10 9.48
C LEU A 582 -6.43 -55.61 9.58
N ARG A 583 -6.43 -56.15 10.81
CA ARG A 583 -6.32 -57.56 11.31
C ARG A 583 -5.74 -58.68 10.41
N TYR A 584 -4.70 -59.40 10.89
CA TYR A 584 -4.67 -60.72 11.59
C TYR A 584 -3.23 -61.27 11.59
N GLY A 585 -2.64 -61.51 12.77
CA GLY A 585 -1.35 -62.20 12.95
C GLY A 585 -0.41 -61.54 13.96
N ASN A 586 0.44 -62.33 14.63
CA ASN A 586 1.49 -61.85 15.54
C ASN A 586 2.66 -61.28 14.75
N TYR A 587 2.50 -60.08 14.21
CA TYR A 587 3.57 -59.35 13.54
C TYR A 587 3.89 -58.09 14.34
N SER A 588 5.18 -57.79 14.48
CA SER A 588 5.64 -56.49 14.91
C SER A 588 6.30 -55.75 13.75
N MET A 589 6.19 -54.43 13.78
CA MET A 589 6.87 -53.55 12.83
C MET A 589 7.73 -52.56 13.60
N ASN A 590 8.96 -52.39 13.16
CA ASN A 590 9.91 -51.38 13.61
C ASN A 590 10.31 -50.52 12.40
N ILE A 591 10.44 -49.22 12.59
CA ILE A 591 10.92 -48.30 11.57
C ILE A 591 12.24 -47.74 12.05
N GLN A 592 13.24 -47.77 11.19
CA GLN A 592 14.56 -47.21 11.45
C GLN A 592 14.83 -46.12 10.43
N LEU A 593 15.31 -44.97 10.90
CA LEU A 593 15.84 -43.89 10.07
C LEU A 593 17.35 -43.96 10.10
N GLN A 594 17.96 -44.11 8.93
CA GLN A 594 19.38 -44.22 8.73
C GLN A 594 19.92 -42.94 8.09
N TYR A 595 21.06 -42.46 8.61
CA TYR A 595 21.75 -41.25 8.17
C TYR A 595 23.07 -41.65 7.48
N TYR A 596 23.31 -41.13 6.28
CA TYR A 596 24.47 -41.44 5.46
C TYR A 596 25.28 -40.19 5.11
N LYS A 597 26.61 -40.32 5.12
CA LYS A 597 27.56 -39.36 4.58
C LYS A 597 28.35 -40.00 3.46
N ASP A 598 28.16 -39.53 2.23
CA ASP A 598 28.88 -40.05 1.05
C ASP A 598 28.79 -41.60 0.99
N ASP A 599 27.56 -42.10 1.08
CA ASP A 599 27.18 -43.53 1.14
C ASP A 599 27.64 -44.32 2.37
N THR A 600 28.28 -43.68 3.35
CA THR A 600 28.66 -44.30 4.63
C THR A 600 27.58 -44.07 5.68
N LEU A 601 27.01 -45.14 6.25
CA LEU A 601 26.06 -45.05 7.38
C LEU A 601 26.78 -44.47 8.61
N ILE A 602 26.32 -43.33 9.10
CA ILE A 602 26.90 -42.65 10.28
C ILE A 602 26.05 -42.80 11.54
N LEU A 603 24.74 -42.96 11.38
CA LEU A 603 23.80 -43.07 12.51
C LEU A 603 22.53 -43.81 12.07
N GLU A 604 21.96 -44.59 12.97
CA GLU A 604 20.65 -45.21 12.80
C GLU A 604 19.80 -44.93 14.05
N GLU A 605 18.61 -44.37 13.85
CA GLU A 605 17.62 -44.09 14.89
C GLU A 605 16.44 -45.06 14.72
N SER A 606 16.09 -45.81 15.76
CA SER A 606 14.97 -46.76 15.72
C SER A 606 13.75 -46.22 16.45
N SER A 607 12.55 -46.45 15.91
CA SER A 607 11.30 -46.18 16.60
C SER A 607 10.87 -47.32 17.52
N LYS A 608 9.89 -47.06 18.39
CA LYS A 608 9.38 -48.05 19.36
C LYS A 608 8.60 -49.16 18.64
N VAL A 609 8.91 -50.43 18.92
CA VAL A 609 8.23 -51.60 18.32
C VAL A 609 6.73 -51.59 18.64
N VAL A 610 5.87 -51.67 17.62
CA VAL A 610 4.45 -51.96 17.83
C VAL A 610 4.28 -53.46 17.82
N SER A 611 4.13 -54.05 19.00
CA SER A 611 3.60 -55.40 19.17
C SER A 611 2.24 -55.26 19.83
N ASN A 612 1.13 -55.68 19.20
CA ASN A 612 -0.12 -55.78 19.94
C ASN A 612 -1.07 -56.85 19.40
N SER A 613 -1.47 -57.72 20.33
CA SER A 613 -2.67 -58.53 20.29
C SER A 613 -3.89 -57.63 20.54
N TRP A 614 -4.78 -57.52 19.55
CA TRP A 614 -6.17 -57.09 19.67
C TRP A 614 -6.45 -55.71 20.32
N THR A 615 -6.19 -54.60 19.61
CA THR A 615 -7.01 -53.36 19.69
C THR A 615 -6.71 -52.40 18.53
N PHE A 616 -7.74 -51.70 18.04
CA PHE A 616 -7.62 -50.64 17.02
C PHE A 616 -6.84 -49.45 17.58
N SER A 617 -5.52 -49.43 17.39
CA SER A 617 -4.69 -48.23 17.58
C SER A 617 -4.07 -47.83 16.24
N THR A 618 -3.98 -46.53 15.98
CA THR A 618 -3.20 -45.98 14.88
C THR A 618 -1.86 -45.50 15.44
N PRO A 619 -0.84 -46.35 15.56
CA PRO A 619 0.47 -45.90 16.01
C PRO A 619 1.00 -44.84 15.04
N SER A 620 1.37 -43.68 15.60
CA SER A 620 2.11 -42.64 14.90
C SER A 620 3.54 -42.59 15.41
N PHE A 621 4.47 -42.34 14.50
CA PHE A 621 5.90 -42.23 14.77
C PHE A 621 6.42 -40.95 14.17
N THR A 622 7.15 -40.19 14.96
CA THR A 622 7.81 -38.97 14.50
C THR A 622 9.30 -39.18 14.53
N PHE A 623 9.96 -38.97 13.40
CA PHE A 623 11.41 -38.80 13.34
C PHE A 623 11.71 -37.33 13.14
N ASN A 624 12.59 -36.77 13.96
CA ASN A 624 13.09 -35.42 13.76
C ASN A 624 14.45 -35.53 13.09
N LEU A 625 14.58 -35.05 11.87
CA LEU A 625 15.86 -35.05 11.17
C LEU A 625 16.88 -34.21 11.94
N ARG A 626 18.11 -34.70 12.01
CA ARG A 626 19.18 -34.00 12.72
C ARG A 626 19.53 -32.69 12.01
N ASN A 627 19.63 -31.60 12.76
CA ASN A 627 19.98 -30.29 12.19
C ASN A 627 21.51 -30.09 12.10
N THR A 628 22.19 -30.90 11.28
CA THR A 628 23.66 -30.93 11.19
C THR A 628 24.13 -31.48 9.82
N VAL A 629 25.31 -31.08 9.35
CA VAL A 629 25.88 -31.44 8.02
C VAL A 629 26.73 -32.71 8.00
N ASP A 630 26.76 -33.42 9.11
CA ASP A 630 27.53 -34.65 9.25
C ASP A 630 26.99 -35.77 8.36
N TYR A 631 25.79 -35.64 7.80
CA TYR A 631 25.17 -36.49 6.79
C TYR A 631 24.75 -35.66 5.56
N ASN A 632 24.56 -36.30 4.41
CA ASN A 632 24.01 -35.69 3.19
C ASN A 632 22.85 -36.52 2.58
N ASN A 633 22.53 -37.65 3.19
CA ASN A 633 21.58 -38.60 2.65
C ASN A 633 20.89 -39.36 3.80
N ILE A 634 19.63 -39.74 3.63
CA ILE A 634 18.87 -40.56 4.59
C ILE A 634 18.18 -41.73 3.90
N GLN A 635 17.87 -42.77 4.68
CA GLN A 635 17.12 -43.95 4.23
C GLN A 635 16.19 -44.42 5.34
N PHE A 636 14.98 -44.85 4.96
CA PHE A 636 14.07 -45.51 5.89
C PHE A 636 14.17 -47.03 5.73
N LYS A 637 14.23 -47.74 6.85
CA LYS A 637 14.23 -49.19 6.91
C LYS A 637 13.07 -49.67 7.77
N PHE A 638 12.16 -50.42 7.16
CA PHE A 638 11.00 -51.00 7.82
C PHE A 638 11.26 -52.48 8.10
N VAL A 639 11.34 -52.84 9.38
CA VAL A 639 11.60 -54.22 9.82
C VAL A 639 10.30 -54.84 10.31
N PHE A 640 9.86 -55.89 9.63
CA PHE A 640 8.68 -56.66 10.00
C PHE A 640 9.12 -57.98 10.60
N THR A 641 8.67 -58.30 11.82
CA THR A 641 9.02 -59.54 12.51
C THR A 641 7.76 -60.35 12.76
N LYS A 642 7.77 -61.62 12.35
CA LYS A 642 6.67 -62.56 12.61
C LYS A 642 6.96 -63.37 13.87
N SER A 643 6.15 -63.22 14.91
CA SER A 643 6.24 -64.02 16.14
C SER A 643 5.30 -65.22 16.07
N ALA A 644 5.78 -66.33 15.54
CA ALA A 644 5.11 -67.62 15.66
C ALA A 644 6.13 -68.70 16.02
N ASN A 645 6.14 -69.13 17.27
CA ASN A 645 6.80 -70.32 17.80
C ASN A 645 8.24 -70.59 17.28
N SER A 646 9.23 -70.07 18.02
CA SER A 646 10.64 -70.51 18.10
C SER A 646 11.64 -70.25 16.97
N THR A 647 11.29 -69.53 15.91
CA THR A 647 12.29 -68.85 15.04
C THR A 647 11.70 -67.54 14.51
N ASP A 648 12.11 -66.40 15.06
CA ASP A 648 11.71 -65.08 14.58
C ASP A 648 12.34 -64.84 13.20
N SER A 649 11.55 -64.94 12.14
CA SER A 649 11.95 -64.44 10.82
C SER A 649 11.59 -62.96 10.75
N SER A 650 12.60 -62.09 10.61
CA SER A 650 12.43 -60.67 10.34
C SER A 650 12.75 -60.37 8.89
N TYR A 651 12.02 -59.44 8.28
CA TYR A 651 12.23 -58.99 6.90
C TYR A 651 12.37 -57.48 6.92
N SER A 652 13.37 -56.96 6.23
CA SER A 652 13.61 -55.51 6.13
C SER A 652 13.25 -55.01 4.74
N ILE A 653 12.46 -53.95 4.67
CA ILE A 653 12.18 -53.19 3.46
C ILE A 653 12.93 -51.87 3.56
N TYR A 654 13.80 -51.60 2.61
CA TYR A 654 14.56 -50.35 2.53
C TYR A 654 13.87 -49.41 1.54
N TYR A 655 13.78 -48.14 1.91
CA TYR A 655 13.22 -47.10 1.05
C TYR A 655 14.23 -45.98 0.82
N ASN A 656 14.74 -45.96 -0.41
CA ASN A 656 15.56 -44.97 -1.11
C ASN A 656 16.84 -44.46 -0.41
N ASN A 657 17.70 -43.83 -1.22
CA ASN A 657 18.80 -42.95 -0.81
C ASN A 657 18.34 -41.53 -1.13
N MET A 658 17.84 -40.79 -0.12
CA MET A 658 17.28 -39.44 -0.29
C MET A 658 18.31 -38.38 0.10
N ASN A 659 18.76 -37.60 -0.89
CA ASN A 659 19.67 -36.48 -0.66
C ASN A 659 18.97 -35.36 0.12
N LEU A 660 19.67 -34.76 1.08
CA LEU A 660 19.15 -33.67 1.89
C LEU A 660 19.79 -32.34 1.54
N ASN A 661 18.94 -31.34 1.36
CA ASN A 661 19.35 -29.97 1.13
C ASN A 661 19.26 -29.18 2.44
N TRP A 662 20.11 -28.17 2.59
CA TRP A 662 19.84 -27.14 3.58
C TRP A 662 18.56 -26.43 3.19
N LYS A 663 17.68 -26.20 4.17
CA LYS A 663 16.69 -25.14 4.04
C LYS A 663 17.50 -23.85 3.99
N ALA A 664 17.97 -23.47 2.81
CA ALA A 664 18.08 -22.06 2.55
C ALA A 664 16.70 -21.52 2.92
N LYS A 665 16.60 -20.65 3.93
CA LYS A 665 15.39 -19.89 4.18
C LYS A 665 15.15 -19.07 2.91
N ALA A 666 14.57 -19.69 1.88
CA ALA A 666 14.14 -19.00 0.69
C ALA A 666 12.94 -18.18 1.14
N ILE A 667 13.21 -16.92 1.45
CA ILE A 667 12.21 -15.90 1.72
C ILE A 667 11.37 -15.82 0.43
N LEU A 668 10.05 -15.99 0.54
CA LEU A 668 9.14 -15.87 -0.60
C LEU A 668 9.44 -14.57 -1.33
N SER A 669 9.70 -14.62 -2.63
CA SER A 669 10.05 -13.40 -3.36
C SER A 669 9.55 -13.36 -4.78
N ASN A 670 9.32 -12.13 -5.27
CA ASN A 670 8.89 -11.85 -6.64
C ASN A 670 7.60 -12.59 -7.04
N CYS A 671 6.67 -12.76 -6.09
CA CYS A 671 5.37 -13.38 -6.34
C CYS A 671 4.28 -12.32 -6.51
N LYS A 672 3.36 -12.52 -7.46
CA LYS A 672 2.25 -11.61 -7.72
C LYS A 672 0.93 -12.35 -7.87
N LEU A 673 -0.16 -11.84 -7.28
CA LEU A 673 -1.54 -12.25 -7.59
C LEU A 673 -2.27 -11.07 -8.25
N CYS A 674 -2.86 -11.27 -9.43
CA CYS A 674 -3.41 -10.17 -10.22
C CYS A 674 -4.67 -10.48 -11.05
N ASN A 675 -5.32 -9.40 -11.53
CA ASN A 675 -6.40 -9.38 -12.51
C ASN A 675 -7.63 -10.24 -12.13
N GLY A 676 -8.31 -9.95 -11.03
CA GLY A 676 -9.46 -10.74 -10.58
C GLY A 676 -10.13 -10.19 -9.34
N THR A 677 -11.07 -10.96 -8.78
CA THR A 677 -11.78 -10.59 -7.55
C THR A 677 -11.58 -11.64 -6.47
N ILE A 678 -11.20 -11.21 -5.26
CA ILE A 678 -11.29 -12.01 -4.04
C ILE A 678 -12.54 -11.57 -3.29
N TYR A 679 -13.51 -12.49 -3.19
CA TYR A 679 -14.83 -12.21 -2.61
C TYR A 679 -14.98 -12.97 -1.30
N GLY A 680 -14.99 -12.25 -0.17
CA GLY A 680 -15.16 -12.82 1.15
C GLY A 680 -16.61 -13.20 1.49
N GLU A 681 -16.81 -13.79 2.68
CA GLU A 681 -18.09 -14.35 3.09
C GLU A 681 -18.97 -13.43 3.96
N ARG A 682 -18.60 -12.17 4.17
CA ARG A 682 -19.21 -11.23 5.13
C ARG A 682 -20.74 -11.25 5.13
N ASP A 683 -21.34 -11.08 3.95
CA ASP A 683 -22.78 -10.92 3.80
C ASP A 683 -23.55 -12.24 4.06
N GLU A 684 -22.87 -13.39 3.94
CA GLU A 684 -23.43 -14.73 4.10
C GLU A 684 -23.05 -15.39 5.44
N LYS A 685 -22.09 -14.81 6.18
CA LYS A 685 -21.52 -15.37 7.41
C LYS A 685 -22.59 -15.66 8.48
N SER A 686 -23.56 -14.76 8.65
CA SER A 686 -24.63 -14.92 9.64
C SER A 686 -25.53 -16.14 9.38
N ASN A 687 -25.58 -16.66 8.15
CA ASN A 687 -26.39 -17.84 7.81
C ASN A 687 -25.80 -19.13 8.40
N VAL A 688 -24.49 -19.16 8.62
CA VAL A 688 -23.75 -20.35 9.06
C VAL A 688 -23.11 -20.16 10.44
N TYR A 689 -22.92 -18.90 10.86
CA TYR A 689 -22.35 -18.55 12.16
C TYR A 689 -23.04 -17.31 12.73
N PRO A 690 -24.25 -17.44 13.30
CA PRO A 690 -24.99 -16.31 13.87
C PRO A 690 -24.18 -15.58 14.95
N ASN A 691 -24.31 -14.25 15.02
CA ASN A 691 -23.62 -13.35 15.98
C ASN A 691 -22.09 -13.30 15.88
N TRP A 692 -21.49 -13.80 14.80
CA TRP A 692 -20.04 -13.77 14.57
C TRP A 692 -19.39 -12.39 14.77
N TYR A 693 -20.11 -11.31 14.44
CA TYR A 693 -19.64 -9.94 14.58
C TYR A 693 -19.34 -9.52 16.03
N ASN A 694 -19.96 -10.17 17.03
CA ASN A 694 -19.70 -9.93 18.45
C ASN A 694 -18.55 -10.79 19.01
N ILE A 695 -17.95 -11.65 18.19
CA ILE A 695 -16.91 -12.60 18.61
C ILE A 695 -15.55 -12.02 18.20
N GLY A 696 -14.76 -11.55 19.18
CA GLY A 696 -13.49 -10.84 18.91
C GLY A 696 -12.49 -11.64 18.08
N SER A 697 -12.41 -12.96 18.26
CA SER A 697 -11.49 -13.82 17.50
C SER A 697 -11.76 -13.86 15.99
N THR A 698 -12.96 -13.47 15.52
CA THR A 698 -13.31 -13.34 14.09
C THR A 698 -12.50 -12.26 13.35
N GLU A 699 -11.78 -11.43 14.09
CA GLU A 699 -10.78 -10.50 13.60
C GLU A 699 -9.64 -11.14 12.82
N GLY A 700 -9.25 -12.36 13.22
CA GLY A 700 -8.19 -13.08 12.52
C GLY A 700 -8.64 -13.76 11.22
N GLY A 701 -9.83 -13.48 10.70
CA GLY A 701 -10.24 -13.90 9.35
C GLY A 701 -9.54 -13.03 8.31
N CYS A 702 -8.65 -13.62 7.50
CA CYS A 702 -7.89 -12.91 6.48
C CYS A 702 -8.01 -13.63 5.13
N SER A 703 -8.51 -12.91 4.12
CA SER A 703 -8.51 -13.33 2.73
C SER A 703 -7.10 -13.36 2.15
N ILE A 704 -6.22 -12.43 2.53
CA ILE A 704 -4.82 -12.38 2.07
C ILE A 704 -3.90 -12.07 3.25
N ILE A 705 -2.83 -12.84 3.42
CA ILE A 705 -1.78 -12.55 4.41
C ILE A 705 -0.42 -12.41 3.74
N PHE A 706 0.30 -11.35 4.09
CA PHE A 706 1.71 -11.13 3.77
C PHE A 706 2.60 -11.39 4.98
N TYR A 707 2.89 -12.65 5.26
CA TYR A 707 3.56 -13.04 6.48
C TYR A 707 5.06 -12.70 6.50
N GLU A 708 5.76 -13.06 5.43
CA GLU A 708 7.17 -12.77 5.21
C GLU A 708 7.41 -12.73 3.70
N GLY A 709 8.54 -12.17 3.26
CA GLY A 709 8.86 -12.15 1.84
C GLY A 709 9.46 -10.84 1.38
N ALA A 710 10.05 -10.86 0.18
CA ALA A 710 10.55 -9.66 -0.47
C ALA A 710 9.89 -9.45 -1.84
N ASN A 711 9.44 -8.23 -2.14
CA ASN A 711 8.92 -7.87 -3.45
C ASN A 711 7.73 -8.75 -3.91
N ASN A 712 6.81 -9.03 -2.99
CA ASN A 712 5.56 -9.74 -3.29
C ASN A 712 4.38 -8.79 -3.24
N GLY A 713 3.33 -9.06 -4.00
CA GLY A 713 2.19 -8.16 -3.96
C GLY A 713 0.96 -8.61 -4.72
N ILE A 714 -0.06 -7.75 -4.62
CA ILE A 714 -1.28 -7.84 -5.41
C ILE A 714 -1.39 -6.66 -6.36
N GLU A 715 -1.96 -6.90 -7.53
CA GLU A 715 -2.10 -5.88 -8.57
C GLU A 715 -3.41 -6.06 -9.35
N ASN A 716 -4.12 -4.96 -9.66
CA ASN A 716 -5.36 -5.01 -10.45
C ASN A 716 -6.40 -6.00 -9.87
N LEU A 717 -6.53 -6.07 -8.54
CA LEU A 717 -7.51 -6.91 -7.86
C LEU A 717 -8.64 -6.10 -7.26
N THR A 718 -9.83 -6.69 -7.19
CA THR A 718 -10.88 -6.26 -6.27
C THR A 718 -10.91 -7.20 -5.07
N VAL A 719 -10.72 -6.69 -3.85
CA VAL A 719 -10.84 -7.47 -2.61
C VAL A 719 -12.02 -6.91 -1.82
N LYS A 720 -13.06 -7.72 -1.65
CA LYS A 720 -14.32 -7.23 -1.07
C LYS A 720 -15.05 -8.24 -0.22
N LYS A 721 -15.93 -7.72 0.64
CA LYS A 721 -16.87 -8.53 1.45
C LYS A 721 -16.16 -9.54 2.36
N SER A 722 -14.93 -9.27 2.75
CA SER A 722 -14.22 -10.08 3.75
C SER A 722 -14.65 -9.71 5.16
N ILE A 723 -14.46 -10.64 6.08
CA ILE A 723 -14.56 -10.39 7.52
C ILE A 723 -13.19 -10.02 8.09
N GLY A 724 -13.17 -9.58 9.35
CA GLY A 724 -11.95 -9.41 10.13
C GLY A 724 -11.01 -8.37 9.52
N PHE A 725 -9.71 -8.62 9.65
CA PHE A 725 -8.70 -7.74 9.06
C PHE A 725 -8.69 -7.72 7.54
N ASN A 726 -9.40 -8.64 6.87
CA ASN A 726 -9.42 -8.83 5.43
C ASN A 726 -8.04 -9.17 4.85
N MET A 727 -7.15 -8.19 4.79
CA MET A 727 -5.76 -8.37 4.42
C MET A 727 -4.89 -8.03 5.63
N SER A 728 -3.82 -8.78 5.85
CA SER A 728 -2.89 -8.48 6.94
C SER A 728 -1.45 -8.80 6.56
N SER A 729 -0.48 -8.16 7.17
CA SER A 729 0.92 -8.59 7.11
C SER A 729 1.33 -9.35 8.37
N GLY A 730 2.49 -10.01 8.36
CA GLY A 730 2.94 -10.93 9.40
C GLY A 730 2.62 -10.46 10.81
N LYS A 731 1.95 -11.30 11.58
CA LYS A 731 1.21 -10.95 12.80
C LYS A 731 2.07 -10.48 13.97
N GLY A 732 1.68 -9.34 14.57
CA GLY A 732 2.07 -8.90 15.91
C GLY A 732 1.45 -9.72 17.07
N ASP A 733 0.48 -10.62 16.80
CA ASP A 733 -0.16 -11.52 17.79
C ASP A 733 0.86 -12.38 18.58
N ASN A 734 2.01 -12.67 17.95
CA ASN A 734 3.15 -13.34 18.57
C ASN A 734 4.27 -12.34 18.87
N SER A 735 3.98 -11.16 19.39
CA SER A 735 5.01 -10.33 20.05
C SER A 735 5.77 -11.13 21.12
N TYR A 736 5.14 -12.14 21.74
CA TYR A 736 5.83 -13.15 22.54
C TYR A 736 6.67 -14.15 21.71
N GLY A 737 6.32 -14.45 20.46
CA GLY A 737 7.12 -15.28 19.54
C GLY A 737 8.32 -14.54 18.92
N VAL A 738 8.37 -13.21 18.98
CA VAL A 738 9.61 -12.47 18.68
C VAL A 738 10.71 -12.80 19.71
N THR A 739 10.36 -13.32 20.90
CA THR A 739 11.35 -13.93 21.82
C THR A 739 12.13 -15.09 21.16
N ALA A 740 11.51 -15.83 20.22
CA ALA A 740 12.21 -16.90 19.49
C ALA A 740 13.28 -16.35 18.52
N TYR A 741 13.13 -15.09 18.08
CA TYR A 741 14.08 -14.36 17.25
C TYR A 741 14.96 -13.38 18.04
N SER A 742 14.72 -13.25 19.35
CA SER A 742 15.51 -12.44 20.28
C SER A 742 16.77 -13.19 20.67
N GLN A 743 17.69 -13.34 19.70
CA GLN A 743 18.80 -14.30 19.82
C GLN A 743 19.92 -13.81 20.75
N THR A 744 20.06 -12.49 20.89
CA THR A 744 21.16 -11.86 21.64
C THR A 744 20.67 -10.59 22.38
N PRO A 745 20.44 -10.64 23.71
CA PRO A 745 20.04 -9.47 24.51
C PRO A 745 21.22 -8.51 24.75
N ILE A 746 20.92 -7.20 24.76
CA ILE A 746 21.82 -6.12 25.19
C ILE A 746 21.33 -5.64 26.56
N THR A 747 22.16 -5.83 27.59
CA THR A 747 21.78 -5.56 28.99
C THR A 747 22.31 -4.21 29.47
N TYR A 748 21.58 -3.53 30.35
CA TYR A 748 22.07 -2.27 30.94
C TYR A 748 23.36 -2.48 31.77
N LYS A 749 23.60 -3.70 32.26
CA LYS A 749 24.74 -4.04 33.12
C LYS A 749 26.10 -3.98 32.41
N VAL A 750 26.09 -4.12 31.09
CA VAL A 750 27.30 -4.03 30.25
C VAL A 750 27.40 -2.66 29.57
N MET A 751 26.58 -1.68 29.97
CA MET A 751 26.62 -0.34 29.42
C MET A 751 27.45 0.58 30.30
N GLU A 752 28.23 1.45 29.68
CA GLU A 752 28.94 2.53 30.36
C GLU A 752 28.96 3.80 29.49
N LEU A 753 29.19 4.96 30.11
CA LEU A 753 29.29 6.23 29.37
C LEU A 753 30.49 6.20 28.43
N GLY A 754 30.26 6.61 27.18
CA GLY A 754 31.27 6.72 26.14
C GLY A 754 30.78 6.25 24.79
N THR A 755 31.63 6.43 23.79
CA THR A 755 31.41 6.04 22.39
C THR A 755 32.58 5.17 21.90
N LEU A 756 32.57 4.83 20.62
CA LEU A 756 33.67 4.14 19.94
C LEU A 756 34.30 5.08 18.92
N ASP A 757 35.60 4.93 18.66
CA ASP A 757 36.25 5.60 17.53
C ASP A 757 36.01 4.84 16.20
N ASP A 758 36.51 5.37 15.09
CA ASP A 758 36.27 4.77 13.76
C ASP A 758 37.02 3.45 13.53
N LYS A 759 37.85 3.02 14.49
CA LYS A 759 38.52 1.72 14.52
C LYS A 759 37.89 0.76 15.54
N GLY A 760 36.80 1.17 16.18
CA GLY A 760 36.10 0.38 17.19
C GLY A 760 36.71 0.44 18.59
N GLU A 761 37.67 1.32 18.83
CA GLU A 761 38.29 1.48 20.15
C GLU A 761 37.45 2.35 21.07
N ASN A 762 37.55 2.11 22.37
CA ASN A 762 36.76 2.83 23.38
C ASN A 762 37.17 4.31 23.46
N LEU A 763 36.19 5.21 23.41
CA LEU A 763 36.38 6.66 23.54
C LEU A 763 35.46 7.23 24.64
N SER A 764 35.98 8.08 25.52
CA SER A 764 35.18 8.74 26.56
C SER A 764 34.30 9.83 25.95
N ASN A 765 33.00 9.82 26.26
CA ASN A 765 32.03 10.85 25.87
C ASN A 765 30.78 10.76 26.77
N SER A 766 30.22 11.90 27.19
CA SER A 766 29.05 11.93 28.09
C SER A 766 27.69 11.92 27.39
N ASN A 767 27.65 12.11 26.07
CA ASN A 767 26.40 12.15 25.30
C ASN A 767 25.91 10.74 24.87
N TYR A 768 26.73 9.72 25.09
CA TYR A 768 26.49 8.35 24.63
C TYR A 768 26.70 7.34 25.74
N ILE A 769 26.08 6.18 25.55
CA ILE A 769 26.41 4.95 26.24
C ILE A 769 26.89 3.93 25.21
N ARG A 770 27.86 3.09 25.60
CA ARG A 770 28.30 1.96 24.79
C ARG A 770 28.39 0.68 25.60
N THR A 771 28.47 -0.44 24.92
CA THR A 771 28.80 -1.72 25.54
C THR A 771 30.27 -1.72 25.98
N SER A 772 30.53 -1.97 27.27
CA SER A 772 31.87 -2.10 27.85
C SER A 772 32.59 -3.38 27.38
N GLU A 773 31.82 -4.40 27.00
CA GLU A 773 32.28 -5.70 26.53
C GLU A 773 31.80 -6.01 25.09
N PHE A 774 32.38 -7.04 24.47
CA PHE A 774 31.93 -7.55 23.18
C PHE A 774 30.65 -8.37 23.32
N ILE A 775 29.65 -8.08 22.51
CA ILE A 775 28.40 -8.85 22.44
C ILE A 775 28.55 -9.95 21.40
N ASP A 776 28.28 -11.20 21.79
CA ASP A 776 28.27 -12.36 20.88
C ASP A 776 27.01 -12.34 19.99
N ILE A 777 27.23 -12.12 18.70
CA ILE A 777 26.18 -12.11 17.67
C ILE A 777 26.26 -13.35 16.75
N SER A 778 27.05 -14.36 17.11
CA SER A 778 27.28 -15.55 16.29
C SER A 778 26.02 -16.36 16.01
N LYS A 779 24.95 -16.17 16.79
CA LYS A 779 23.63 -16.77 16.56
C LYS A 779 22.89 -16.16 15.36
N ILE A 780 23.17 -14.90 15.03
CA ILE A 780 22.62 -14.22 13.86
C ILE A 780 23.25 -14.81 12.59
N LYS A 781 22.58 -15.79 11.98
CA LYS A 781 23.07 -16.50 10.78
C LYS A 781 22.67 -15.85 9.46
N THR A 782 21.80 -14.86 9.50
CA THR A 782 21.34 -14.10 8.32
C THR A 782 22.38 -13.07 7.89
N SER A 783 22.32 -12.66 6.62
CA SER A 783 23.11 -11.55 6.08
C SER A 783 22.61 -10.17 6.55
N TYR A 784 21.57 -10.13 7.39
CA TYR A 784 20.95 -8.94 7.92
C TYR A 784 20.69 -9.09 9.42
N TYR A 785 20.51 -7.96 10.11
CA TYR A 785 20.15 -7.90 11.52
C TYR A 785 19.32 -6.64 11.81
N ASN A 786 18.60 -6.66 12.93
CA ASN A 786 17.86 -5.52 13.47
C ASN A 786 18.21 -5.34 14.96
N ILE A 787 17.95 -4.15 15.51
CA ILE A 787 17.97 -3.93 16.96
C ILE A 787 16.62 -3.39 17.42
N GLY A 788 15.91 -4.15 18.25
CA GLY A 788 14.56 -3.84 18.70
C GLY A 788 14.36 -4.04 20.20
N TYR A 789 13.12 -3.83 20.64
CA TYR A 789 12.62 -4.32 21.93
C TYR A 789 11.33 -5.11 21.68
N PRO A 790 11.40 -6.44 21.57
CA PRO A 790 10.34 -7.26 20.99
C PRO A 790 9.30 -7.78 22.00
N LEU A 791 9.32 -7.38 23.27
CA LEU A 791 8.62 -8.06 24.37
C LEU A 791 7.22 -7.48 24.74
N GLY A 792 6.36 -7.18 23.76
CA GLY A 792 5.02 -6.59 23.98
C GLY A 792 4.98 -5.06 23.86
N TYR A 793 3.82 -4.39 23.96
CA TYR A 793 3.56 -2.97 23.58
C TYR A 793 4.83 -2.12 23.37
N HIS A 794 5.43 -2.25 22.18
CA HIS A 794 6.83 -1.93 21.89
C HIS A 794 7.04 -0.41 21.87
N GLY A 795 8.29 -0.02 22.02
CA GLY A 795 8.73 1.34 22.19
C GLY A 795 10.11 1.34 22.82
N TYR A 796 10.37 2.33 23.66
CA TYR A 796 11.70 2.63 24.19
C TYR A 796 11.73 2.52 25.72
N PRO A 797 11.34 1.38 26.34
CA PRO A 797 10.91 1.33 27.74
C PRO A 797 12.00 1.69 28.76
N TYR A 798 13.27 1.49 28.44
CA TYR A 798 14.40 1.76 29.35
C TYR A 798 15.41 2.78 28.79
N VAL A 799 15.42 2.97 27.47
CA VAL A 799 16.35 3.86 26.75
C VAL A 799 15.57 4.56 25.65
N ASN A 800 15.44 5.88 25.76
CA ASN A 800 14.72 6.74 24.81
C ASN A 800 15.47 6.96 23.49
N SER A 801 16.70 6.48 23.38
CA SER A 801 17.47 6.53 22.16
C SER A 801 16.85 5.66 21.06
N ARG A 802 16.53 6.33 19.94
CA ARG A 802 15.95 5.75 18.72
C ARG A 802 17.02 5.26 17.75
N ILE A 803 18.23 5.79 17.89
CA ILE A 803 19.35 5.57 16.98
C ILE A 803 20.53 4.94 17.70
N TYR A 804 21.37 4.22 16.96
CA TYR A 804 22.54 3.53 17.51
C TYR A 804 23.68 3.47 16.49
N ASP A 805 24.90 3.28 16.99
CA ASP A 805 26.05 2.84 16.20
C ASP A 805 26.36 1.38 16.51
N VAL A 806 26.96 0.68 15.56
CA VAL A 806 27.51 -0.66 15.75
C VAL A 806 28.93 -0.75 15.19
N CYS A 807 29.81 -1.45 15.90
CA CYS A 807 31.10 -1.89 15.38
C CYS A 807 31.11 -3.42 15.34
N PHE A 808 31.42 -4.00 14.18
CA PHE A 808 31.52 -5.43 13.96
C PHE A 808 32.96 -5.93 14.09
N TYR A 809 33.10 -7.14 14.63
CA TYR A 809 34.38 -7.80 14.82
C TYR A 809 34.30 -9.28 14.43
N ASP A 810 35.43 -9.81 13.97
CA ASP A 810 35.57 -11.22 13.61
C ASP A 810 35.66 -12.12 14.85
N ILE A 811 35.83 -13.44 14.63
CA ILE A 811 35.98 -14.42 15.73
C ILE A 811 37.21 -14.15 16.62
N ASN A 812 38.23 -13.45 16.12
CA ASN A 812 39.44 -13.07 16.83
C ASN A 812 39.35 -11.64 17.42
N LYS A 813 38.15 -11.04 17.42
CA LYS A 813 37.87 -9.68 17.88
C LYS A 813 38.63 -8.60 17.12
N GLN A 814 39.00 -8.85 15.87
CA GLN A 814 39.56 -7.84 14.99
C GLN A 814 38.43 -7.00 14.37
N PHE A 815 38.61 -5.68 14.32
CA PHE A 815 37.64 -4.75 13.77
C PHE A 815 37.38 -5.03 12.27
N ILE A 816 36.10 -5.02 11.88
CA ILE A 816 35.66 -5.23 10.50
C ILE A 816 35.10 -3.93 9.92
N ARG A 817 34.07 -3.37 10.56
CA ARG A 817 33.28 -2.24 10.05
C ARG A 817 32.57 -1.53 11.18
N ARG A 818 32.36 -0.23 11.04
CA ARG A 818 31.47 0.58 11.88
C ARG A 818 30.36 1.18 11.04
N ASP A 819 29.14 1.10 11.54
CA ASP A 819 27.95 1.74 10.96
C ASP A 819 27.35 2.69 12.04
N ARG A 820 26.93 3.90 11.65
CA ARG A 820 26.55 4.97 12.57
C ARG A 820 25.15 5.53 12.31
N GLY A 821 24.51 6.05 13.35
CA GLY A 821 23.21 6.73 13.24
C GLY A 821 22.07 5.83 12.74
N LEU A 822 22.17 4.52 12.95
CA LEU A 822 21.19 3.53 12.50
C LEU A 822 19.91 3.63 13.34
N LEU A 823 18.75 3.63 12.68
CA LEU A 823 17.45 3.53 13.36
C LEU A 823 17.24 2.14 13.97
N ARG A 824 16.74 2.09 15.20
CA ARG A 824 16.23 0.85 15.79
C ARG A 824 15.01 0.33 15.01
N PHE A 825 14.74 -0.97 15.14
CA PHE A 825 13.66 -1.70 14.46
C PHE A 825 13.76 -1.76 12.93
N ARG A 826 14.78 -1.13 12.31
CA ARG A 826 15.09 -1.24 10.88
C ARG A 826 16.05 -2.39 10.60
N GLN A 827 15.96 -2.95 9.40
CA GLN A 827 16.87 -3.97 8.90
C GLN A 827 18.08 -3.39 8.19
N TYR A 828 19.28 -3.82 8.61
CA TYR A 828 20.57 -3.46 8.01
C TYR A 828 21.42 -4.69 7.68
N SER A 829 22.44 -4.48 6.85
CA SER A 829 23.37 -5.54 6.43
C SER A 829 24.30 -5.97 7.58
N LYS A 830 24.51 -7.28 7.75
CA LYS A 830 25.49 -7.87 8.68
C LYS A 830 26.68 -8.41 7.88
N PRO A 831 27.95 -8.09 8.23
CA PRO A 831 29.10 -8.73 7.61
C PRO A 831 29.10 -10.26 7.84
N GLU A 832 29.45 -11.04 6.82
CA GLU A 832 29.39 -12.51 6.86
C GLU A 832 30.30 -13.09 7.96
N ASN A 833 31.50 -12.53 8.11
CA ASN A 833 32.51 -12.94 9.09
C ASN A 833 32.35 -12.28 10.47
N ALA A 834 31.28 -11.52 10.72
CA ALA A 834 31.06 -10.89 12.03
C ALA A 834 30.56 -11.91 13.07
N TYR A 835 31.32 -12.05 14.16
CA TYR A 835 31.01 -12.91 15.32
C TYR A 835 30.68 -12.10 16.57
N TYR A 836 31.32 -10.94 16.72
CA TYR A 836 31.10 -10.03 17.85
C TYR A 836 30.69 -8.64 17.38
N ALA A 837 29.99 -7.91 18.23
CA ALA A 837 29.69 -6.51 18.03
C ALA A 837 29.85 -5.70 19.31
N LYS A 838 30.11 -4.40 19.17
CA LYS A 838 29.90 -3.40 20.22
C LYS A 838 28.87 -2.39 19.74
N PHE A 839 28.03 -1.92 20.65
CA PHE A 839 26.94 -0.99 20.33
C PHE A 839 27.10 0.32 21.08
N VAL A 840 26.71 1.43 20.45
CA VAL A 840 26.62 2.76 21.05
C VAL A 840 25.18 3.27 20.89
N PHE A 841 24.58 3.79 21.95
CA PHE A 841 23.26 4.44 21.90
C PHE A 841 23.42 5.92 22.25
N TYR A 842 22.65 6.77 21.55
CA TYR A 842 22.64 8.23 21.73
C TYR A 842 21.80 8.58 22.95
N ASN A 843 22.37 8.29 24.12
CA ASN A 843 21.76 8.49 25.42
C ASN A 843 22.85 8.94 26.40
N ASN A 844 22.60 10.01 27.15
CA ASN A 844 23.60 10.62 28.04
C ASN A 844 23.59 10.05 29.47
N TYR A 845 22.91 8.93 29.69
CA TYR A 845 22.89 8.22 30.96
C TYR A 845 22.85 6.71 30.76
N VAL A 846 23.45 5.96 31.67
CA VAL A 846 23.33 4.49 31.71
C VAL A 846 21.99 4.13 32.36
N PRO A 847 21.16 3.28 31.73
CA PRO A 847 19.90 2.84 32.33
C PRO A 847 20.13 2.15 33.67
N THR A 848 19.26 2.41 34.64
CA THR A 848 19.35 1.81 35.99
C THR A 848 18.63 0.47 36.10
N SER A 849 17.87 0.09 35.07
CA SER A 849 17.11 -1.16 35.02
C SER A 849 16.90 -1.61 33.57
N GLY A 850 16.47 -2.86 33.43
CA GLY A 850 16.07 -3.48 32.17
C GLY A 850 15.12 -4.64 32.48
N ASN A 851 14.69 -5.37 31.47
CA ASN A 851 13.77 -6.49 31.64
C ASN A 851 14.43 -7.60 32.48
N SER A 852 13.84 -7.92 33.63
CA SER A 852 14.37 -8.88 34.60
C SER A 852 14.46 -10.31 34.07
N ASP A 853 13.51 -10.70 33.23
CA ASP A 853 13.43 -12.07 32.68
C ASP A 853 14.57 -12.35 31.70
N PHE A 854 15.18 -11.28 31.17
CA PHE A 854 16.28 -11.32 30.21
C PHE A 854 17.55 -10.67 30.77
N ASN A 855 17.83 -10.90 32.07
CA ASN A 855 19.04 -10.45 32.74
C ASN A 855 19.28 -8.91 32.68
N GLY A 856 18.21 -8.12 32.64
CA GLY A 856 18.28 -6.67 32.51
C GLY A 856 18.45 -6.19 31.06
N ALA A 857 17.94 -6.94 30.09
CA ALA A 857 17.95 -6.52 28.68
C ALA A 857 17.09 -5.26 28.47
N PHE A 858 17.56 -4.31 27.68
CA PHE A 858 16.76 -3.18 27.20
C PHE A 858 16.61 -3.12 25.68
N ALA A 859 17.40 -3.91 24.96
CA ALA A 859 17.35 -4.06 23.51
C ALA A 859 17.82 -5.48 23.15
N PHE A 860 17.49 -5.92 21.94
CA PHE A 860 17.83 -7.24 21.42
C PHE A 860 18.38 -7.12 20.01
N VAL A 861 19.43 -7.88 19.69
CA VAL A 861 19.86 -8.10 18.31
C VAL A 861 19.06 -9.26 17.74
N GLU A 862 18.43 -8.99 16.60
CA GLU A 862 17.39 -9.83 16.02
C GLU A 862 17.66 -10.09 14.53
N ASN A 863 16.99 -11.11 13.98
CA ASN A 863 17.04 -11.47 12.55
C ASN A 863 15.68 -11.87 11.99
N PHE A 864 14.64 -11.16 12.41
CA PHE A 864 13.29 -11.39 11.95
C PHE A 864 13.17 -11.11 10.44
N ALA A 865 12.53 -12.02 9.69
CA ALA A 865 12.34 -11.91 8.25
C ALA A 865 11.10 -11.08 7.95
N HIS A 866 11.24 -9.76 7.97
CA HIS A 866 10.15 -8.84 7.69
C HIS A 866 9.64 -8.99 6.24
N PRO A 867 8.33 -8.82 5.99
CA PRO A 867 7.84 -8.39 4.69
C PRO A 867 8.62 -7.14 4.26
N ILE A 868 9.33 -7.18 3.13
CA ILE A 868 10.16 -6.06 2.67
C ILE A 868 9.88 -5.73 1.21
N LYS A 869 9.67 -4.45 0.87
CA LYS A 869 9.35 -4.03 -0.52
C LYS A 869 8.09 -4.72 -1.10
N ASN A 870 7.17 -5.20 -0.26
CA ASN A 870 5.91 -5.77 -0.71
C ASN A 870 4.95 -4.67 -1.17
N TYR A 871 3.96 -5.00 -2.01
CA TYR A 871 3.13 -4.00 -2.66
C TYR A 871 1.64 -4.35 -2.83
N ILE A 872 0.81 -3.32 -2.85
CA ILE A 872 -0.62 -3.34 -3.19
C ILE A 872 -0.84 -2.24 -4.23
N ARG A 873 -1.19 -2.61 -5.46
CA ARG A 873 -1.19 -1.67 -6.60
C ARG A 873 -2.47 -1.76 -7.43
N ASN A 874 -3.03 -0.61 -7.80
CA ASN A 874 -4.17 -0.54 -8.73
C ASN A 874 -5.37 -1.41 -8.30
N CYS A 875 -5.55 -1.61 -6.99
CA CYS A 875 -6.59 -2.47 -6.43
C CYS A 875 -7.80 -1.66 -5.95
N VAL A 876 -8.95 -2.34 -5.85
CA VAL A 876 -10.15 -1.82 -5.17
C VAL A 876 -10.41 -2.65 -3.92
N ILE A 877 -10.33 -2.05 -2.74
CA ILE A 877 -10.55 -2.70 -1.45
C ILE A 877 -11.82 -2.11 -0.84
N GLU A 878 -12.91 -2.87 -0.89
CA GLU A 878 -14.22 -2.32 -0.57
C GLU A 878 -15.15 -3.23 0.24
N ASP A 879 -16.04 -2.61 1.00
CA ASP A 879 -17.11 -3.31 1.70
C ASP A 879 -16.61 -4.45 2.60
N ASN A 880 -15.49 -4.28 3.30
CA ASN A 880 -15.00 -5.26 4.27
C ASN A 880 -15.57 -4.98 5.67
N TYR A 881 -15.70 -6.02 6.50
CA TYR A 881 -16.16 -5.89 7.88
C TYR A 881 -14.97 -5.76 8.83
N SER A 882 -14.70 -4.53 9.25
CA SER A 882 -13.50 -4.04 9.95
C SER A 882 -12.50 -3.33 9.04
N CYS A 883 -11.37 -3.95 8.68
CA CYS A 883 -10.26 -3.26 8.02
C CYS A 883 -10.17 -3.60 6.52
N GLY A 884 -9.62 -2.69 5.72
CA GLY A 884 -9.14 -3.01 4.37
C GLY A 884 -7.82 -3.78 4.41
N PHE A 885 -6.82 -3.23 5.11
CA PHE A 885 -5.51 -3.83 5.32
C PHE A 885 -4.94 -3.53 6.73
N ALA A 886 -4.75 -4.55 7.54
CA ALA A 886 -4.08 -4.47 8.84
C ALA A 886 -2.57 -4.77 8.69
N ALA A 887 -1.77 -3.72 8.56
CA ALA A 887 -0.32 -3.82 8.42
C ALA A 887 0.34 -4.12 9.78
N CYS A 888 0.48 -5.39 10.11
CA CYS A 888 1.04 -5.88 11.38
C CYS A 888 2.56 -6.11 11.36
N GLY A 889 3.30 -5.48 10.43
CA GLY A 889 4.74 -5.63 10.29
C GLY A 889 5.20 -5.48 8.83
N GLY A 890 6.44 -5.06 8.64
CA GLY A 890 7.07 -4.95 7.32
C GLY A 890 7.72 -3.60 7.08
N GLN A 891 8.59 -3.54 6.08
CA GLN A 891 9.37 -2.34 5.75
C GLN A 891 9.32 -2.07 4.25
N LYS A 892 9.34 -0.79 3.88
CA LYS A 892 9.33 -0.34 2.48
C LYS A 892 8.09 -0.81 1.73
N TRP A 893 6.90 -0.84 2.36
CA TRP A 893 5.67 -1.15 1.62
C TRP A 893 5.43 -0.15 0.50
N ARG A 894 4.88 -0.64 -0.61
CA ARG A 894 4.47 0.17 -1.76
C ARG A 894 2.97 0.04 -1.97
N ILE A 895 2.21 1.02 -1.49
CA ILE A 895 0.75 1.05 -1.57
C ILE A 895 0.35 2.14 -2.55
N GLU A 896 0.08 1.77 -3.80
CA GLU A 896 0.03 2.72 -4.92
C GLU A 896 -1.28 2.63 -5.71
N ASN A 897 -1.90 3.77 -5.99
CA ASN A 897 -3.01 3.89 -6.95
C ASN A 897 -4.23 3.00 -6.63
N ASN A 898 -4.51 2.76 -5.35
CA ASN A 898 -5.66 1.94 -4.94
C ASN A 898 -6.86 2.81 -4.55
N THR A 899 -8.05 2.21 -4.64
CA THR A 899 -9.29 2.78 -4.11
C THR A 899 -9.73 1.98 -2.89
N TRP A 900 -9.84 2.66 -1.75
CA TRP A 900 -10.28 2.09 -0.48
C TRP A 900 -11.61 2.71 -0.09
N ARG A 901 -12.65 1.91 0.16
CA ARG A 901 -13.98 2.48 0.43
C ARG A 901 -14.90 1.57 1.22
N ARG A 902 -15.71 2.18 2.09
CA ARG A 902 -16.76 1.49 2.87
C ARG A 902 -16.22 0.32 3.70
N ASN A 903 -14.99 0.42 4.17
CA ASN A 903 -14.40 -0.50 5.15
C ASN A 903 -14.79 -0.01 6.55
N ALA A 904 -15.65 -0.78 7.23
CA ALA A 904 -16.27 -0.37 8.48
C ALA A 904 -16.89 -1.56 9.24
N GLY A 905 -17.50 -1.32 10.39
CA GLY A 905 -18.36 -2.28 11.10
C GLY A 905 -17.88 -2.63 12.50
N ARG A 906 -16.63 -3.06 12.64
CA ARG A 906 -15.93 -3.25 13.93
C ARG A 906 -14.65 -2.44 13.91
N MET A 907 -14.20 -1.94 15.06
CA MET A 907 -12.87 -1.34 15.17
C MET A 907 -11.80 -2.38 14.75
N PRO A 908 -10.72 -1.97 14.06
CA PRO A 908 -10.36 -0.57 13.73
C PRO A 908 -11.26 0.10 12.68
N GLY A 909 -11.96 -0.66 11.82
CA GLY A 909 -13.03 -0.10 11.00
C GLY A 909 -12.54 0.98 10.03
N CYS A 910 -11.42 0.73 9.35
CA CYS A 910 -10.69 1.69 8.52
C CYS A 910 -10.18 1.09 7.21
N ASP A 911 -9.64 1.94 6.32
CA ASP A 911 -9.04 1.48 5.07
C ASP A 911 -7.71 0.78 5.31
N ILE A 912 -6.79 1.42 6.04
CA ILE A 912 -5.51 0.83 6.44
C ILE A 912 -5.26 1.10 7.91
N ASP A 913 -4.91 0.04 8.64
CA ASP A 913 -4.46 0.11 10.02
C ASP A 913 -3.03 -0.37 10.14
N TRP A 914 -2.10 0.51 10.49
CA TRP A 914 -0.77 0.13 10.97
C TRP A 914 -0.88 -0.21 12.47
N GLU A 915 -1.70 -1.21 12.76
CA GLU A 915 -2.20 -1.56 14.10
C GLU A 915 -1.06 -2.07 14.99
N ASP A 916 -0.42 -3.16 14.55
CA ASP A 916 0.45 -4.00 15.39
C ASP A 916 1.87 -4.21 14.84
N GLY A 917 2.19 -3.61 13.70
CA GLY A 917 3.57 -3.60 13.22
C GLY A 917 4.49 -2.68 14.02
N TRP A 918 3.91 -1.74 14.77
CA TRP A 918 4.55 -0.79 15.68
C TRP A 918 5.86 -0.20 15.09
N GLU A 919 6.97 -0.15 15.86
CA GLU A 919 8.24 0.44 15.39
C GLU A 919 8.89 -0.32 14.22
N TYR A 920 8.47 -1.56 13.94
CA TYR A 920 8.96 -2.32 12.78
C TYR A 920 8.33 -1.87 11.46
N MET A 921 7.28 -1.04 11.49
CA MET A 921 6.74 -0.40 10.29
C MET A 921 7.65 0.74 9.87
N GLN A 922 8.41 0.56 8.79
CA GLN A 922 9.38 1.57 8.36
C GLN A 922 9.38 1.81 6.85
N ASP A 923 9.53 3.08 6.47
CA ASP A 923 9.77 3.52 5.08
C ASP A 923 8.66 3.19 4.08
N ASP A 924 7.43 3.02 4.54
CA ASP A 924 6.29 2.73 3.66
C ASP A 924 5.94 3.95 2.79
N LEU A 925 5.70 3.70 1.50
CA LEU A 925 5.19 4.68 0.55
C LEU A 925 3.71 4.41 0.26
N ILE A 926 2.91 5.44 0.47
CA ILE A 926 1.48 5.48 0.20
C ILE A 926 1.26 6.55 -0.86
N GLU A 927 1.04 6.13 -2.11
CA GLU A 927 1.03 7.03 -3.26
C GLU A 927 -0.26 6.90 -4.09
N GLY A 928 -0.86 8.03 -4.48
CA GLY A 928 -1.91 8.04 -5.50
C GLY A 928 -3.22 7.35 -5.10
N ASN A 929 -3.43 7.05 -3.81
CA ASN A 929 -4.61 6.31 -3.34
C ASN A 929 -5.82 7.24 -3.13
N SER A 930 -7.02 6.70 -3.34
CA SER A 930 -8.29 7.30 -2.90
C SER A 930 -8.79 6.60 -1.65
N PHE A 931 -8.91 7.34 -0.54
CA PHE A 931 -9.46 6.86 0.72
C PHE A 931 -10.87 7.42 0.96
N GLU A 932 -11.85 6.53 1.01
CA GLU A 932 -13.28 6.82 1.01
C GLU A 932 -14.02 6.05 2.12
N SER A 933 -13.34 5.75 3.23
CA SER A 933 -13.97 5.31 4.48
C SER A 933 -13.93 6.40 5.54
N TYR A 934 -14.77 6.28 6.58
CA TYR A 934 -14.82 7.28 7.67
C TYR A 934 -13.48 7.38 8.40
N ASN A 935 -12.94 6.25 8.83
CA ASN A 935 -11.53 6.15 9.23
C ASN A 935 -10.74 5.71 8.00
N THR A 936 -9.81 6.54 7.54
CA THR A 936 -9.01 6.22 6.35
C THR A 936 -7.78 5.42 6.77
N CYS A 937 -6.73 6.11 7.21
CA CYS A 937 -5.48 5.52 7.68
C CYS A 937 -5.33 5.72 9.18
N ILE A 938 -4.82 4.69 9.86
CA ILE A 938 -4.43 4.76 11.26
C ILE A 938 -2.96 4.36 11.37
N LEU A 939 -2.11 5.27 11.85
CA LEU A 939 -0.67 5.04 12.04
C LEU A 939 -0.30 5.13 13.53
N CYS A 940 -0.17 3.97 14.17
CA CYS A 940 0.07 3.85 15.62
C CYS A 940 1.52 4.07 16.02
N ALA A 941 2.47 3.59 15.22
CA ALA A 941 3.90 3.78 15.40
C ALA A 941 4.64 3.50 14.08
N GLY A 942 5.97 3.47 14.14
CA GLY A 942 6.83 3.26 12.97
C GLY A 942 7.60 4.52 12.59
N ALA A 943 8.43 4.42 11.57
CA ALA A 943 9.29 5.50 11.12
C ALA A 943 9.32 5.67 9.60
N GLY A 944 9.26 6.91 9.11
CA GLY A 944 9.59 7.22 7.72
C GLY A 944 8.47 7.00 6.69
N GLN A 945 7.21 6.90 7.13
CA GLN A 945 6.06 6.78 6.22
C GLN A 945 5.90 8.03 5.33
N VAL A 946 5.67 7.84 4.04
CA VAL A 946 5.43 8.92 3.08
C VAL A 946 4.05 8.78 2.46
N PHE A 947 3.18 9.76 2.70
CA PHE A 947 1.88 9.92 2.05
C PHE A 947 2.04 10.94 0.92
N TYR A 948 2.02 10.49 -0.32
CA TYR A 948 2.23 11.32 -1.50
C TYR A 948 1.03 11.28 -2.46
N ASN A 949 0.52 12.44 -2.87
CA ASN A 949 -0.50 12.55 -3.90
C ASN A 949 -1.76 11.69 -3.67
N ASN A 950 -2.19 11.52 -2.41
CA ASN A 950 -3.40 10.78 -2.08
C ASN A 950 -4.62 11.70 -1.91
N LYS A 951 -5.81 11.14 -2.02
CA LYS A 951 -7.07 11.80 -1.68
C LYS A 951 -7.67 11.19 -0.41
N PHE A 952 -7.96 12.03 0.59
CA PHE A 952 -8.59 11.64 1.85
C PHE A 952 -9.97 12.27 1.99
N ASN A 953 -11.02 11.44 2.02
CA ASN A 953 -12.40 11.90 2.28
C ASN A 953 -12.86 11.75 3.73
N GLY A 954 -12.16 10.95 4.53
CA GLY A 954 -12.46 10.72 5.94
C GLY A 954 -11.40 11.29 6.88
N ILE A 955 -11.14 10.57 7.97
CA ILE A 955 -10.22 10.94 9.04
C ILE A 955 -8.98 10.05 8.97
N ALA A 956 -7.84 10.65 8.67
CA ALA A 956 -6.52 10.01 8.82
C ALA A 956 -5.95 10.35 10.21
N THR A 957 -5.50 9.34 10.94
CA THR A 957 -4.98 9.48 12.30
C THR A 957 -3.54 8.98 12.38
N VAL A 958 -2.66 9.84 12.90
CA VAL A 958 -1.28 9.51 13.24
C VAL A 958 -1.07 9.74 14.73
N TYR A 959 -0.65 8.69 15.43
CA TYR A 959 -0.38 8.72 16.86
C TYR A 959 1.03 9.21 17.17
N GLY A 960 1.26 9.68 18.40
CA GLY A 960 2.51 10.35 18.79
C GLY A 960 3.72 9.44 18.88
N ARG A 961 3.56 8.12 18.85
CA ARG A 961 4.71 7.18 18.81
C ARG A 961 5.34 7.08 17.42
N SER A 962 4.59 7.47 16.37
CA SER A 962 5.04 7.49 14.97
C SER A 962 6.10 8.56 14.72
N GLN A 963 7.02 8.28 13.81
CA GLN A 963 8.26 9.05 13.63
C GLN A 963 8.54 9.35 12.15
N TYR A 964 9.21 10.46 11.87
CA TYR A 964 9.78 10.85 10.58
C TYR A 964 8.83 10.79 9.37
N TRP A 965 7.51 10.86 9.59
CA TRP A 965 6.52 10.73 8.52
C TRP A 965 6.36 12.04 7.73
N SER A 966 5.75 11.97 6.54
CA SER A 966 5.49 13.14 5.69
C SER A 966 4.21 13.02 4.87
N PHE A 967 3.48 14.14 4.72
CA PHE A 967 2.36 14.27 3.80
C PHE A 967 2.71 15.32 2.75
N ILE A 968 2.78 14.90 1.49
CA ILE A 968 3.21 15.72 0.38
C ILE A 968 2.17 15.66 -0.74
N GLU A 969 1.73 16.81 -1.25
CA GLU A 969 0.84 16.91 -2.42
C GLU A 969 -0.52 16.17 -2.29
N ASN A 970 -1.00 15.93 -1.07
CA ASN A 970 -2.28 15.25 -0.86
C ASN A 970 -3.47 16.22 -0.97
N ILE A 971 -4.65 15.67 -1.24
CA ILE A 971 -5.94 16.38 -1.21
C ILE A 971 -6.78 15.87 -0.03
N ILE A 972 -7.19 16.77 0.83
CA ILE A 972 -8.01 16.50 2.02
C ILE A 972 -9.34 17.24 1.86
N GLU A 973 -10.39 16.48 1.54
CA GLU A 973 -11.71 17.03 1.26
C GLU A 973 -12.80 15.98 1.47
N ASP A 974 -13.92 16.34 2.10
CA ASP A 974 -15.07 15.44 2.17
C ASP A 974 -16.03 15.70 0.99
N THR A 975 -15.71 15.12 -0.17
CA THR A 975 -16.56 15.27 -1.38
C THR A 975 -17.82 14.42 -1.38
N VAL A 976 -17.90 13.45 -0.46
CA VAL A 976 -18.90 12.38 -0.45
C VAL A 976 -19.81 12.42 0.78
N GLY A 977 -19.57 13.36 1.70
CA GLY A 977 -20.37 13.55 2.92
C GLY A 977 -20.13 12.49 4.00
N ILE A 978 -19.01 11.76 3.92
CA ILE A 978 -18.71 10.63 4.83
C ILE A 978 -18.58 11.09 6.27
N THR A 979 -18.14 12.33 6.50
CA THR A 979 -17.89 12.87 7.85
C THR A 979 -19.12 13.51 8.49
N SER A 980 -20.29 13.36 7.88
CA SER A 980 -21.56 13.96 8.34
C SER A 980 -21.48 15.48 8.53
N GLY A 981 -20.73 16.17 7.66
CA GLY A 981 -20.58 17.63 7.68
C GLY A 981 -19.44 18.17 8.54
N ASN A 982 -18.67 17.32 9.23
CA ASN A 982 -17.50 17.76 9.99
C ASN A 982 -16.28 18.09 9.11
N GLY A 983 -16.27 17.64 7.86
CA GLY A 983 -15.15 17.75 6.93
C GLY A 983 -14.09 16.66 7.16
N ALA A 984 -13.34 16.35 6.10
CA ALA A 984 -12.18 15.47 6.18
C ALA A 984 -11.12 16.04 7.14
N LYS A 985 -10.28 15.17 7.73
CA LYS A 985 -9.34 15.60 8.77
C LYS A 985 -8.04 14.80 8.77
N LEU A 986 -6.92 15.51 8.97
CA LEU A 986 -5.65 14.95 9.42
C LEU A 986 -5.50 15.16 10.93
N SER A 987 -5.52 14.08 11.71
CA SER A 987 -5.30 14.10 13.16
C SER A 987 -3.88 13.59 13.44
N LEU A 988 -2.95 14.50 13.71
CA LEU A 988 -1.52 14.25 13.63
C LEU A 988 -0.82 14.33 14.99
N GLY A 989 0.17 13.46 15.18
CA GLY A 989 1.12 13.47 16.29
C GLY A 989 2.43 12.81 15.88
N SER A 990 3.51 13.09 16.61
CA SER A 990 4.81 12.42 16.40
C SER A 990 5.70 12.52 17.64
N SER A 991 6.76 11.71 17.64
CA SER A 991 7.88 11.77 18.58
C SER A 991 9.19 12.18 17.90
N THR A 992 9.09 12.84 16.76
CA THR A 992 10.17 13.42 15.94
C THR A 992 9.63 14.59 15.12
N ASP A 993 10.51 15.33 14.44
CA ASP A 993 10.10 16.35 13.48
C ASP A 993 9.46 15.74 12.23
N CYS A 994 8.32 16.30 11.82
CA CYS A 994 7.49 15.82 10.69
C CYS A 994 7.06 16.95 9.76
N TYR A 995 6.63 16.61 8.54
CA TYR A 995 6.52 17.56 7.43
C TYR A 995 5.19 17.44 6.68
N LEU A 996 4.55 18.59 6.45
CA LEU A 996 3.45 18.79 5.51
C LEU A 996 3.93 19.76 4.43
N GLU A 997 3.86 19.36 3.17
CA GLU A 997 4.19 20.26 2.07
C GLU A 997 3.25 20.10 0.85
N ASN A 998 2.82 21.23 0.28
CA ASN A 998 2.03 21.30 -0.96
C ASN A 998 0.67 20.55 -0.92
N ASN A 999 0.10 20.27 0.24
CA ASN A 999 -1.23 19.65 0.33
C ASN A 999 -2.35 20.70 0.11
N ILE A 1000 -3.54 20.18 -0.21
CA ILE A 1000 -4.74 20.97 -0.46
C ILE A 1000 -5.82 20.54 0.52
N TYR A 1001 -6.41 21.52 1.21
CA TYR A 1001 -7.44 21.33 2.22
C TYR A 1001 -8.72 22.06 1.78
N ASN A 1002 -9.81 21.33 1.53
CA ASN A 1002 -11.10 21.91 1.20
C ASN A 1002 -12.15 21.50 2.23
N LYS A 1003 -12.76 22.48 2.93
CA LYS A 1003 -13.73 22.25 4.02
C LYS A 1003 -13.27 21.16 4.98
N SER A 1004 -12.01 21.23 5.37
CA SER A 1004 -11.33 20.17 6.11
C SER A 1004 -10.50 20.75 7.25
N SER A 1005 -9.73 19.90 7.94
CA SER A 1005 -8.87 20.36 9.02
C SER A 1005 -7.59 19.57 9.20
N ILE A 1006 -6.61 20.25 9.78
CA ILE A 1006 -5.45 19.62 10.40
C ILE A 1006 -5.58 19.83 11.91
N ALA A 1007 -5.29 18.81 12.71
CA ALA A 1007 -5.13 18.92 14.14
C ALA A 1007 -3.79 18.32 14.56
N TRP A 1008 -2.98 19.08 15.29
CA TRP A 1008 -1.71 18.62 15.84
C TRP A 1008 -1.82 18.49 17.36
N GLY A 1009 -1.51 17.32 17.93
CA GLY A 1009 -1.58 17.11 19.37
C GLY A 1009 -0.68 15.98 19.88
N PRO A 1010 -0.29 16.01 21.17
CA PRO A 1010 0.47 14.93 21.78
C PRO A 1010 -0.45 13.71 21.95
N ASN A 1011 -0.63 12.95 20.88
CA ASN A 1011 -1.35 11.68 20.94
C ASN A 1011 -0.47 10.68 21.70
N HIS A 1012 -0.83 10.38 22.96
CA HIS A 1012 -0.15 9.53 23.96
C HIS A 1012 0.97 10.16 24.80
N GLY A 1013 0.59 10.81 25.90
CA GLY A 1013 1.21 10.61 27.22
C GLY A 1013 2.63 11.13 27.51
N VAL A 1014 3.42 11.56 26.52
CA VAL A 1014 4.73 12.18 26.78
C VAL A 1014 4.58 13.69 26.95
N SER A 1015 4.44 14.11 28.20
CA SER A 1015 4.30 15.52 28.61
C SER A 1015 5.57 16.38 28.46
N GLN A 1016 6.57 15.92 27.69
CA GLN A 1016 7.93 16.50 27.69
C GLN A 1016 8.61 16.62 26.31
N SER A 1017 7.97 16.29 25.19
CA SER A 1017 8.61 16.37 23.87
C SER A 1017 8.26 17.65 23.11
N SER A 1018 9.27 18.36 22.59
CA SER A 1018 9.16 19.64 21.88
C SER A 1018 9.31 19.52 20.35
N TYR A 1019 8.93 18.37 19.78
CA TYR A 1019 9.02 18.13 18.33
C TYR A 1019 8.05 18.97 17.52
N ASP A 1020 8.47 19.31 16.30
CA ASP A 1020 7.74 20.22 15.44
C ASP A 1020 7.03 19.54 14.28
N LEU A 1021 5.88 20.12 13.92
CA LEU A 1021 5.24 19.94 12.64
C LEU A 1021 5.60 21.12 11.73
N TYR A 1022 6.38 20.85 10.69
CA TYR A 1022 6.75 21.83 9.67
C TYR A 1022 5.67 21.84 8.59
N VAL A 1023 5.03 23.01 8.39
CA VAL A 1023 3.93 23.19 7.43
C VAL A 1023 4.34 24.21 6.39
N LYS A 1024 4.37 23.81 5.12
CA LYS A 1024 4.89 24.66 4.03
C LYS A 1024 4.04 24.58 2.76
N ASN A 1025 3.84 25.71 2.08
CA ASN A 1025 3.18 25.78 0.77
C ASN A 1025 1.78 25.13 0.72
N GLU A 1026 1.08 25.12 1.85
CA GLU A 1026 -0.23 24.49 1.94
C GLU A 1026 -1.34 25.40 1.39
N LYS A 1027 -2.40 24.81 0.85
CA LYS A 1027 -3.58 25.55 0.36
C LYS A 1027 -4.82 25.19 1.15
N PHE A 1028 -5.35 26.15 1.92
CA PHE A 1028 -6.54 25.99 2.74
C PHE A 1028 -7.73 26.76 2.16
N THR A 1029 -8.81 26.05 1.83
CA THR A 1029 -10.10 26.63 1.43
C THR A 1029 -11.18 26.23 2.44
N ASP A 1030 -11.77 27.21 3.13
CA ASP A 1030 -12.76 26.99 4.21
C ASP A 1030 -12.30 25.93 5.23
N SER A 1031 -10.99 25.89 5.51
CA SER A 1031 -10.35 24.81 6.26
C SER A 1031 -9.63 25.34 7.50
N ASN A 1032 -9.48 24.47 8.50
CA ASN A 1032 -9.01 24.86 9.82
C ASN A 1032 -7.64 24.25 10.17
N VAL A 1033 -6.79 25.05 10.81
CA VAL A 1033 -5.65 24.55 11.57
C VAL A 1033 -6.01 24.60 13.04
N LEU A 1034 -6.21 23.42 13.63
CA LEU A 1034 -6.65 23.23 14.99
C LEU A 1034 -5.44 22.97 15.90
N ASN A 1035 -5.43 23.60 17.08
CA ASN A 1035 -4.41 23.50 18.14
C ASN A 1035 -3.12 24.33 17.90
N SER A 1036 -2.61 24.96 18.96
CA SER A 1036 -1.51 25.94 18.91
C SER A 1036 -0.10 25.34 18.92
N ASN A 1037 0.02 24.02 19.05
CA ASN A 1037 1.31 23.34 19.08
C ASN A 1037 2.00 23.28 17.70
N VAL A 1038 1.34 23.75 16.63
CA VAL A 1038 2.00 23.93 15.33
C VAL A 1038 2.99 25.09 15.47
N ARG A 1039 4.29 24.83 15.31
CA ARG A 1039 5.30 25.87 15.53
C ARG A 1039 5.31 26.92 14.44
N SER A 1040 5.42 26.52 13.18
CA SER A 1040 5.46 27.46 12.06
C SER A 1040 4.67 26.98 10.85
N ILE A 1041 3.96 27.90 10.22
CA ILE A 1041 3.37 27.72 8.89
C ILE A 1041 4.01 28.74 7.95
N LYS A 1042 4.58 28.26 6.84
CA LYS A 1042 5.34 29.10 5.90
C LYS A 1042 4.77 29.02 4.50
N TYR A 1043 4.72 30.15 3.79
CA TYR A 1043 4.40 30.21 2.35
C TYR A 1043 3.01 29.66 1.97
N SER A 1044 2.10 29.52 2.94
CA SER A 1044 0.80 28.91 2.72
C SER A 1044 -0.26 29.93 2.32
N TYR A 1045 -1.31 29.44 1.66
CA TYR A 1045 -2.45 30.24 1.22
C TYR A 1045 -3.71 29.81 1.97
N PHE A 1046 -4.46 30.77 2.49
CA PHE A 1046 -5.73 30.57 3.18
C PHE A 1046 -6.82 31.40 2.53
N LYS A 1047 -7.96 30.78 2.26
CA LYS A 1047 -9.16 31.43 1.73
C LYS A 1047 -10.39 30.84 2.37
N GLY A 1048 -11.36 31.66 2.76
CA GLY A 1048 -12.63 31.12 3.25
C GLY A 1048 -13.57 32.14 3.85
N SER A 1049 -14.69 31.65 4.39
CA SER A 1049 -15.70 32.47 5.06
C SER A 1049 -15.38 32.68 6.54
N ASN A 1050 -15.14 31.60 7.30
CA ASN A 1050 -14.68 31.62 8.70
C ASN A 1050 -13.76 30.42 8.94
N PHE A 1051 -12.56 30.65 9.49
CA PHE A 1051 -11.64 29.56 9.80
C PHE A 1051 -10.79 29.83 11.06
N SER A 1052 -10.31 28.75 11.67
CA SER A 1052 -9.35 28.77 12.77
C SER A 1052 -7.92 28.59 12.24
N LEU A 1053 -6.99 29.40 12.74
CA LEU A 1053 -5.57 29.33 12.41
C LEU A 1053 -4.75 29.45 13.70
N TYR A 1054 -4.35 28.30 14.24
CA TYR A 1054 -3.54 28.23 15.46
C TYR A 1054 -2.15 27.67 15.14
N ALA A 1055 -1.14 28.51 15.37
CA ALA A 1055 0.28 28.20 15.29
C ALA A 1055 1.09 29.21 16.11
N THR A 1056 2.36 28.95 16.40
CA THR A 1056 3.22 29.94 17.05
C THR A 1056 3.59 31.07 16.08
N LYS A 1057 4.01 30.72 14.85
CA LYS A 1057 4.38 31.66 13.80
C LYS A 1057 3.69 31.37 12.46
N ILE A 1058 3.28 32.40 11.76
CA ILE A 1058 2.77 32.39 10.38
C ILE A 1058 3.69 33.29 9.56
N ILE A 1059 4.39 32.75 8.57
CA ILE A 1059 5.49 33.45 7.90
C ILE A 1059 5.27 33.44 6.39
N LYS A 1060 5.31 34.61 5.75
CA LYS A 1060 5.19 34.74 4.28
C LYS A 1060 3.92 34.09 3.71
N CYS A 1061 2.83 34.07 4.48
CA CYS A 1061 1.56 33.48 4.08
C CYS A 1061 0.62 34.52 3.47
N ASN A 1062 -0.30 34.02 2.64
CA ASN A 1062 -1.37 34.80 2.03
C ASN A 1062 -2.72 34.40 2.65
N LEU A 1063 -3.49 35.36 3.15
CA LEU A 1063 -4.82 35.12 3.69
C LEU A 1063 -5.84 36.00 2.98
N GLU A 1064 -6.92 35.43 2.46
CA GLU A 1064 -7.94 36.14 1.68
C GLU A 1064 -9.38 35.83 2.09
N ASN A 1065 -10.13 36.89 2.38
CA ASN A 1065 -11.55 36.89 2.68
C ASN A 1065 -11.94 36.16 3.98
N GLY A 1066 -13.05 36.63 4.56
CA GLY A 1066 -13.66 36.00 5.72
C GLY A 1066 -13.03 36.40 7.04
N MET A 1067 -13.12 35.51 8.02
CA MET A 1067 -12.73 35.78 9.40
C MET A 1067 -11.79 34.69 9.92
N VAL A 1068 -10.73 35.11 10.60
CA VAL A 1068 -9.74 34.22 11.21
C VAL A 1068 -9.76 34.32 12.73
N SER A 1069 -9.93 33.18 13.41
CA SER A 1069 -9.67 33.05 14.84
C SER A 1069 -8.25 32.54 15.07
N THR A 1070 -7.43 33.28 15.83
CA THR A 1070 -5.99 32.98 15.94
C THR A 1070 -5.36 33.47 17.24
N ASN A 1071 -4.26 32.83 17.64
CA ASN A 1071 -3.34 33.30 18.68
C ASN A 1071 -1.90 33.41 18.15
N SER A 1072 -1.74 33.52 16.83
CA SER A 1072 -0.47 33.40 16.13
C SER A 1072 0.22 34.72 15.88
N ASN A 1073 1.54 34.68 15.78
CA ASN A 1073 2.33 35.82 15.30
C ASN A 1073 2.53 35.72 13.78
N PHE A 1074 2.25 36.80 13.06
CA PHE A 1074 2.36 36.93 11.62
C PHE A 1074 3.60 37.75 11.25
N ASN A 1075 4.44 37.21 10.37
CA ASN A 1075 5.64 37.86 9.89
C ASN A 1075 5.70 37.84 8.36
N ASN A 1076 5.86 39.01 7.75
CA ASN A 1076 5.95 39.17 6.30
C ASN A 1076 4.76 38.58 5.52
N CYS A 1077 3.56 38.62 6.11
CA CYS A 1077 2.35 38.05 5.55
C CYS A 1077 1.53 39.08 4.78
N ASN A 1078 0.75 38.62 3.81
CA ASN A 1078 -0.20 39.43 3.07
C ASN A 1078 -1.63 38.99 3.40
N LEU A 1079 -2.41 39.89 3.99
CA LEU A 1079 -3.78 39.63 4.42
C LEU A 1079 -4.71 40.59 3.67
N LYS A 1080 -5.75 40.05 3.03
CA LYS A 1080 -6.71 40.82 2.23
C LYS A 1080 -8.15 40.53 2.62
N SER A 1081 -8.88 41.57 3.01
CA SER A 1081 -10.29 41.51 3.41
C SER A 1081 -10.56 40.47 4.51
N ILE A 1082 -9.64 40.37 5.48
CA ILE A 1082 -9.74 39.47 6.62
C ILE A 1082 -10.22 40.22 7.86
N THR A 1083 -11.20 39.66 8.58
CA THR A 1083 -11.51 40.02 9.96
C THR A 1083 -10.69 39.16 10.92
N ILE A 1084 -9.83 39.76 11.72
CA ILE A 1084 -8.93 39.10 12.67
C ILE A 1084 -9.59 39.08 14.04
N ARG A 1085 -9.76 37.88 14.61
CA ARG A 1085 -10.25 37.66 15.97
C ARG A 1085 -9.18 36.97 16.82
N PRO A 1086 -8.43 37.72 17.64
CA PRO A 1086 -7.51 37.15 18.61
C PRO A 1086 -8.24 36.22 19.58
N ALA A 1087 -7.61 35.11 19.95
CA ALA A 1087 -8.12 34.21 20.97
C ALA A 1087 -8.07 34.86 22.37
N LYS A 1088 -8.86 34.34 23.30
CA LYS A 1088 -8.85 34.78 24.71
C LYS A 1088 -7.45 34.68 25.32
N ASP A 1089 -7.08 35.68 26.14
CA ASP A 1089 -5.79 35.77 26.86
C ASP A 1089 -4.54 35.71 25.94
N SER A 1090 -4.70 35.90 24.63
CA SER A 1090 -3.60 35.84 23.65
C SER A 1090 -3.06 37.21 23.28
N GLN A 1091 -1.79 37.27 22.89
CA GLN A 1091 -1.19 38.38 22.18
C GLN A 1091 -0.98 37.97 20.72
N VAL A 1092 -1.39 38.81 19.78
CA VAL A 1092 -1.20 38.58 18.34
C VAL A 1092 -0.31 39.68 17.80
N ILE A 1093 0.76 39.30 17.10
CA ILE A 1093 1.75 40.23 16.54
C ILE A 1093 1.67 40.17 15.01
N PHE A 1094 1.67 41.32 14.35
CA PHE A 1094 1.88 41.49 12.92
C PHE A 1094 3.16 42.28 12.71
N GLU A 1095 4.16 41.68 12.07
CA GLU A 1095 5.43 42.34 11.75
C GLU A 1095 5.66 42.28 10.25
N LYS A 1096 6.01 43.41 9.62
CA LYS A 1096 6.29 43.49 8.18
C LYS A 1096 5.15 42.98 7.30
N CYS A 1097 3.92 43.07 7.78
CA CYS A 1097 2.76 42.53 7.09
C CYS A 1097 2.10 43.57 6.19
N ASN A 1098 1.44 43.11 5.13
CA ASN A 1098 0.53 43.92 4.33
C ASN A 1098 -0.92 43.58 4.68
N LEU A 1099 -1.64 44.55 5.24
CA LEU A 1099 -3.02 44.43 5.72
C LEU A 1099 -3.94 45.24 4.82
N ILE A 1100 -4.55 44.62 3.82
CA ILE A 1100 -5.42 45.29 2.83
C ILE A 1100 -6.88 45.06 3.20
N ASN A 1101 -7.61 46.14 3.53
CA ASN A 1101 -9.04 46.08 3.89
C ASN A 1101 -9.34 45.13 5.06
N CYS A 1102 -8.35 44.86 5.92
CA CYS A 1102 -8.51 44.05 7.12
C CYS A 1102 -9.19 44.84 8.25
N SER A 1103 -9.82 44.09 9.16
CA SER A 1103 -10.40 44.60 10.40
C SER A 1103 -9.94 43.75 11.58
N ILE A 1104 -9.60 44.37 12.70
CA ILE A 1104 -9.15 43.72 13.93
C ILE A 1104 -10.27 43.86 14.96
N GLU A 1105 -10.76 42.73 15.45
CA GLU A 1105 -11.81 42.66 16.47
C GLU A 1105 -11.20 42.14 17.79
N PRO A 1106 -10.66 43.02 18.66
CA PRO A 1106 -10.03 42.64 19.92
C PRO A 1106 -11.08 42.28 20.98
N MET A 1107 -11.74 41.14 20.80
CA MET A 1107 -12.83 40.65 21.66
C MET A 1107 -12.32 39.77 22.83
N TYR A 1108 -13.21 39.46 23.79
CA TYR A 1108 -13.05 38.37 24.78
C TYR A 1108 -11.76 38.35 25.61
N GLN A 1109 -11.33 39.48 26.18
CA GLN A 1109 -10.15 39.51 27.04
C GLN A 1109 -8.85 39.06 26.32
N CYS A 1110 -8.69 39.35 25.02
CA CYS A 1110 -7.36 39.28 24.42
C CYS A 1110 -6.40 40.20 25.19
N LYS A 1111 -5.11 39.84 25.25
CA LYS A 1111 -4.10 40.65 25.93
C LYS A 1111 -3.87 41.93 25.14
N ASP A 1112 -3.24 41.82 23.97
CA ASP A 1112 -2.99 42.95 23.07
C ASP A 1112 -2.84 42.46 21.61
N VAL A 1113 -3.04 43.36 20.65
CA VAL A 1113 -2.63 43.17 19.25
C VAL A 1113 -1.53 44.18 18.92
N LEU A 1114 -0.38 43.70 18.45
CA LEU A 1114 0.76 44.53 18.09
C LEU A 1114 0.94 44.52 16.57
N ILE A 1115 1.11 45.69 15.95
CA ILE A 1115 1.41 45.83 14.52
C ILE A 1115 2.68 46.67 14.38
N LYS A 1116 3.69 46.12 13.72
CA LYS A 1116 5.03 46.73 13.59
C LYS A 1116 5.51 46.68 12.15
N ASP A 1117 6.17 47.75 11.69
CA ASP A 1117 6.81 47.83 10.37
C ASP A 1117 5.90 47.40 9.21
N SER A 1118 4.60 47.62 9.33
CA SER A 1118 3.59 47.03 8.44
C SER A 1118 2.95 48.09 7.55
N ILE A 1119 2.33 47.64 6.45
CA ILE A 1119 1.55 48.48 5.54
C ILE A 1119 0.07 48.16 5.74
N ILE A 1120 -0.74 49.17 6.03
CA ILE A 1120 -2.18 49.04 6.29
C ILE A 1120 -2.92 49.84 5.23
N THR A 1121 -3.57 49.15 4.29
CA THR A 1121 -4.24 49.78 3.14
C THR A 1121 -5.74 49.71 3.27
N ARG A 1122 -6.42 50.84 3.04
CA ARG A 1122 -7.88 50.98 3.04
C ARG A 1122 -8.39 51.48 1.69
N GLU A 1123 -8.96 50.56 0.93
CA GLU A 1123 -9.54 50.80 -0.40
C GLU A 1123 -11.07 50.95 -0.33
N LYS A 1124 -11.68 50.62 0.82
CA LYS A 1124 -13.13 50.69 1.05
C LYS A 1124 -13.46 51.20 2.46
N ALA A 1125 -14.67 51.75 2.61
CA ALA A 1125 -15.21 52.18 3.90
C ALA A 1125 -15.23 51.02 4.91
N GLY A 1126 -14.93 51.31 6.18
CA GLY A 1126 -14.84 50.31 7.24
C GLY A 1126 -13.76 50.68 8.26
N SER A 1127 -13.79 50.05 9.43
CA SER A 1127 -12.77 50.24 10.47
C SER A 1127 -11.57 49.34 10.24
N ILE A 1128 -10.42 49.81 10.72
CA ILE A 1128 -9.21 48.99 10.93
C ILE A 1128 -9.34 48.26 12.27
N ILE A 1129 -9.83 48.94 13.29
CA ILE A 1129 -10.09 48.37 14.62
C ILE A 1129 -11.60 48.44 14.90
N ALA A 1130 -12.22 47.28 15.13
CA ALA A 1130 -13.65 47.11 15.34
C ALA A 1130 -13.92 46.49 16.73
N PRO A 1131 -13.92 47.27 17.82
CA PRO A 1131 -14.22 46.74 19.15
C PRO A 1131 -15.68 46.27 19.29
N SER A 1132 -15.89 45.13 19.95
CA SER A 1132 -17.21 44.63 20.35
C SER A 1132 -17.54 44.94 21.82
N SER A 1133 -18.78 44.68 22.25
CA SER A 1133 -19.12 44.62 23.68
C SER A 1133 -18.21 43.59 24.37
N ASN A 1134 -17.59 43.97 25.50
CA ASN A 1134 -16.60 43.20 26.28
C ASN A 1134 -15.16 43.16 25.74
N SER A 1135 -14.76 44.08 24.86
CA SER A 1135 -13.35 44.24 24.44
C SER A 1135 -12.54 44.87 25.59
N THR A 1136 -11.44 44.23 26.02
CA THR A 1136 -10.54 44.74 27.08
C THR A 1136 -9.06 44.76 26.69
N GLY A 1137 -8.70 44.28 25.49
CA GLY A 1137 -7.31 44.25 25.00
C GLY A 1137 -6.95 45.49 24.18
N GLY A 1138 -5.69 45.91 24.25
CA GLY A 1138 -5.18 47.06 23.50
C GLY A 1138 -4.80 46.72 22.06
N VAL A 1139 -4.61 47.77 21.24
CA VAL A 1139 -3.98 47.68 19.92
C VAL A 1139 -2.85 48.68 19.87
N GLU A 1140 -1.64 48.24 19.56
CA GLU A 1140 -0.49 49.10 19.37
C GLU A 1140 0.01 48.97 17.93
N VAL A 1141 0.17 50.10 17.25
CA VAL A 1141 0.73 50.19 15.90
C VAL A 1141 1.99 51.05 15.97
N THR A 1142 3.11 50.53 15.49
CA THR A 1142 4.41 51.20 15.57
C THR A 1142 5.12 51.16 14.22
N ASP A 1143 5.76 52.26 13.84
CA ASP A 1143 6.62 52.40 12.64
C ASP A 1143 5.95 51.87 11.35
N SER A 1144 4.62 51.99 11.26
CA SER A 1144 3.81 51.43 10.18
C SER A 1144 3.22 52.52 9.27
N ASN A 1145 2.93 52.18 8.02
CA ASN A 1145 2.36 53.11 7.04
C ASN A 1145 0.89 52.79 6.76
N PHE A 1146 0.02 53.74 7.02
CA PHE A 1146 -1.39 53.69 6.63
C PHE A 1146 -1.57 54.33 5.26
N ILE A 1147 -2.22 53.61 4.34
CA ILE A 1147 -2.54 54.09 2.99
C ILE A 1147 -4.06 54.12 2.86
N PHE A 1148 -4.63 55.30 2.68
CA PHE A 1148 -6.06 55.48 2.47
C PHE A 1148 -6.31 55.85 1.01
N GLU A 1149 -7.05 55.02 0.29
CA GLU A 1149 -7.45 55.31 -1.10
C GLU A 1149 -8.77 56.08 -1.14
N LYS A 1150 -9.06 56.71 -2.27
CA LYS A 1150 -10.26 57.53 -2.41
C LYS A 1150 -11.54 56.68 -2.43
N ILE A 1151 -12.49 57.01 -1.55
CA ILE A 1151 -13.82 56.37 -1.46
C ILE A 1151 -14.92 57.44 -1.38
N ASP A 1152 -16.18 57.02 -1.60
CA ASP A 1152 -17.36 57.90 -1.53
C ASP A 1152 -17.90 58.12 -0.09
N ASP A 1153 -17.20 57.63 0.93
CA ASP A 1153 -17.55 57.77 2.36
C ASP A 1153 -16.35 58.28 3.18
N TYR A 1154 -16.52 58.48 4.48
CA TYR A 1154 -15.44 58.77 5.40
C TYR A 1154 -14.66 57.50 5.75
N HIS A 1155 -13.33 57.61 5.73
CA HIS A 1155 -12.46 56.61 6.36
C HIS A 1155 -12.50 56.72 7.88
N TYR A 1156 -12.17 55.64 8.59
CA TYR A 1156 -11.99 55.71 10.03
C TYR A 1156 -11.04 54.64 10.55
N ILE A 1157 -10.23 54.98 11.55
CA ILE A 1157 -9.27 54.06 12.15
C ILE A 1157 -10.00 53.08 13.08
N VAL A 1158 -10.78 53.63 14.02
CA VAL A 1158 -11.59 52.86 14.96
C VAL A 1158 -13.07 53.02 14.62
N GLY A 1159 -13.85 51.95 14.65
CA GLY A 1159 -15.29 52.03 14.34
C GLY A 1159 -16.11 50.96 15.06
N GLY A 1160 -17.42 51.18 15.16
CA GLY A 1160 -18.32 50.13 15.68
C GLY A 1160 -18.60 50.20 17.18
N TRP A 1161 -18.03 51.16 17.92
CA TRP A 1161 -18.07 51.18 19.38
C TRP A 1161 -19.49 51.22 19.97
N ASN A 1162 -19.74 50.32 20.92
CA ASN A 1162 -20.91 50.29 21.80
C ASN A 1162 -20.46 50.66 23.22
N ALA A 1163 -21.03 51.72 23.78
CA ALA A 1163 -20.60 52.35 25.03
C ALA A 1163 -20.72 51.48 26.30
N ALA A 1164 -21.24 50.25 26.20
CA ALA A 1164 -21.42 49.34 27.32
C ALA A 1164 -20.20 48.42 27.54
N GLY A 1165 -19.40 48.72 28.57
CA GLY A 1165 -18.46 47.74 29.18
C GLY A 1165 -17.06 47.61 28.57
N CYS A 1166 -16.69 48.41 27.56
CA CYS A 1166 -15.37 48.37 26.93
C CYS A 1166 -14.42 49.42 27.52
N SER A 1167 -13.24 48.99 28.00
CA SER A 1167 -12.11 49.87 28.34
C SER A 1167 -10.88 49.37 27.61
N ALA A 1168 -10.36 50.17 26.68
CA ALA A 1168 -9.25 49.77 25.81
C ALA A 1168 -8.33 50.96 25.50
N VAL A 1169 -7.06 50.66 25.26
CA VAL A 1169 -6.04 51.64 24.86
C VAL A 1169 -5.56 51.28 23.45
N TYR A 1170 -5.66 52.24 22.54
CA TYR A 1170 -5.15 52.13 21.18
C TYR A 1170 -4.01 53.13 21.00
N THR A 1171 -2.82 52.65 20.66
CA THR A 1171 -1.60 53.47 20.57
C THR A 1171 -1.02 53.41 19.17
N PHE A 1172 -0.67 54.56 18.60
CA PHE A 1172 -0.08 54.71 17.28
C PHE A 1172 1.23 55.51 17.42
N ASN A 1173 2.36 54.83 17.29
CA ASN A 1173 3.69 55.38 17.47
C ASN A 1173 4.39 55.53 16.10
N ASN A 1174 4.87 56.73 15.78
CA ASN A 1174 5.67 57.03 14.58
C ASN A 1174 5.04 56.52 13.27
N CYS A 1175 3.71 56.49 13.18
CA CYS A 1175 3.03 55.95 12.01
C CYS A 1175 2.98 57.00 10.89
N LYS A 1176 3.21 56.56 9.65
CA LYS A 1176 3.03 57.39 8.46
C LYS A 1176 1.59 57.30 7.96
N MET A 1177 1.01 58.44 7.55
CA MET A 1177 -0.33 58.53 6.99
C MET A 1177 -0.25 59.01 5.54
N THR A 1178 -0.51 58.12 4.58
CA THR A 1178 -0.57 58.42 3.14
C THR A 1178 -2.03 58.65 2.75
N LEU A 1179 -2.38 59.91 2.43
CA LEU A 1179 -3.74 60.37 2.23
C LEU A 1179 -3.93 60.95 0.81
N TYR A 1180 -5.10 60.70 0.20
CA TYR A 1180 -5.46 61.28 -1.10
C TYR A 1180 -5.93 62.74 -0.99
N ASP A 1181 -5.95 63.45 -2.12
CA ASP A 1181 -6.42 64.85 -2.18
C ASP A 1181 -7.91 64.97 -1.86
N GLY A 1182 -8.23 65.83 -0.88
CA GLY A 1182 -9.59 65.98 -0.37
C GLY A 1182 -10.02 64.87 0.60
N PHE A 1183 -9.05 64.24 1.28
CA PHE A 1183 -9.27 63.22 2.31
C PHE A 1183 -10.37 63.60 3.30
N LYS A 1184 -11.25 62.64 3.61
CA LYS A 1184 -12.28 62.73 4.65
C LYS A 1184 -12.19 61.51 5.55
N GLY A 1185 -11.97 61.71 6.84
CA GLY A 1185 -11.93 60.59 7.79
C GLY A 1185 -12.02 60.98 9.25
N TYR A 1186 -12.42 60.00 10.08
CA TYR A 1186 -12.52 60.10 11.53
C TYR A 1186 -11.42 59.29 12.23
N LEU A 1187 -10.92 59.74 13.39
CA LEU A 1187 -10.11 58.86 14.26
C LEU A 1187 -10.96 57.73 14.83
N ILE A 1188 -12.19 58.05 15.24
CA ILE A 1188 -13.17 57.07 15.72
C ILE A 1188 -14.60 57.38 15.28
N LYS A 1189 -15.31 56.39 14.71
CA LYS A 1189 -16.72 56.47 14.31
C LYS A 1189 -17.61 55.64 15.24
N CYS A 1190 -18.61 56.26 15.87
CA CYS A 1190 -19.45 55.62 16.91
C CYS A 1190 -20.77 55.08 16.36
N SER A 1191 -21.20 53.90 16.81
CA SER A 1191 -22.42 53.26 16.30
C SER A 1191 -23.72 53.72 16.99
N TRP A 1192 -23.69 53.98 18.31
CA TRP A 1192 -24.88 54.21 19.16
C TRP A 1192 -24.80 55.45 20.07
N TYR A 1193 -25.94 55.88 20.64
CA TYR A 1193 -26.15 57.14 21.39
C TYR A 1193 -26.19 56.99 22.94
N ALA A 1194 -25.90 55.81 23.50
CA ALA A 1194 -26.04 55.63 24.95
C ALA A 1194 -24.91 56.32 25.72
N ASP A 1195 -25.24 56.99 26.83
CA ASP A 1195 -24.26 57.55 27.77
C ASP A 1195 -23.37 56.41 28.28
N ALA A 1196 -22.06 56.53 28.04
CA ALA A 1196 -21.09 55.57 28.56
C ALA A 1196 -21.11 55.59 30.10
N ALA A 1197 -20.97 54.42 30.73
CA ALA A 1197 -20.75 54.38 32.17
C ALA A 1197 -19.49 55.21 32.50
N ALA A 1198 -19.52 56.00 33.57
CA ALA A 1198 -18.41 56.89 33.95
C ALA A 1198 -17.06 56.15 34.15
N THR A 1199 -17.10 54.83 34.36
CA THR A 1199 -15.95 53.98 34.64
C THR A 1199 -15.32 53.34 33.39
N THR A 1200 -15.94 53.45 32.21
CA THR A 1200 -15.43 52.82 30.97
C THR A 1200 -15.09 53.88 29.92
N HIS A 1201 -13.85 53.85 29.41
CA HIS A 1201 -13.36 54.80 28.40
C HIS A 1201 -12.42 54.14 27.39
N VAL A 1202 -12.39 54.66 26.17
CA VAL A 1202 -11.41 54.29 25.14
C VAL A 1202 -10.38 55.41 25.05
N THR A 1203 -9.10 55.05 25.11
CA THR A 1203 -7.99 56.00 24.96
C THR A 1203 -7.32 55.77 23.61
N LEU A 1204 -7.20 56.82 22.81
CA LEU A 1204 -6.39 56.82 21.59
C LEU A 1204 -5.15 57.69 21.79
N ASN A 1205 -3.96 57.08 21.71
CA ASN A 1205 -2.67 57.75 21.78
C ASN A 1205 -2.06 57.82 20.38
N PHE A 1206 -1.67 59.02 19.94
CA PHE A 1206 -0.91 59.24 18.71
C PHE A 1206 0.38 59.95 19.09
N ASN A 1207 1.51 59.25 19.01
CA ASN A 1207 2.83 59.79 19.34
C ASN A 1207 3.66 59.86 18.06
N GLY A 1208 4.12 61.04 17.66
CA GLY A 1208 4.91 61.19 16.42
C GLY A 1208 4.15 60.80 15.15
N THR A 1209 2.81 60.80 15.20
CA THR A 1209 1.92 60.40 14.10
C THR A 1209 1.01 61.58 13.71
N ASP A 1210 1.18 62.12 12.50
CA ASP A 1210 0.37 63.27 12.04
C ASP A 1210 -1.06 62.84 11.67
N VAL A 1211 -2.02 63.29 12.49
CA VAL A 1211 -3.46 63.08 12.31
C VAL A 1211 -4.24 64.38 12.10
N SER A 1212 -3.57 65.48 11.76
CA SER A 1212 -4.19 66.81 11.63
C SER A 1212 -5.31 66.89 10.58
N LYS A 1213 -5.32 66.00 9.60
CA LYS A 1213 -6.34 65.91 8.54
C LYS A 1213 -7.55 65.03 8.90
N PHE A 1214 -7.59 64.45 10.10
CA PHE A 1214 -8.71 63.64 10.59
C PHE A 1214 -9.63 64.45 11.50
N GLU A 1215 -10.94 64.25 11.38
CA GLU A 1215 -11.90 64.65 12.40
C GLU A 1215 -11.75 63.70 13.61
N LYS A 1216 -11.79 64.21 14.86
CA LYS A 1216 -11.61 63.33 16.03
C LYS A 1216 -12.70 62.25 16.11
N THR A 1217 -13.96 62.65 15.91
CA THR A 1217 -15.09 61.73 15.94
C THR A 1217 -16.31 62.31 15.23
N ASP A 1218 -17.32 61.47 14.99
CA ASP A 1218 -18.60 61.87 14.41
C ASP A 1218 -19.52 62.54 15.46
N ALA A 1219 -20.71 62.99 15.04
CA ALA A 1219 -21.66 63.64 15.94
C ALA A 1219 -22.13 62.76 17.12
N LYS A 1220 -21.98 61.43 17.02
CA LYS A 1220 -22.34 60.48 18.08
C LYS A 1220 -21.22 60.35 19.11
N GLY A 1221 -19.98 60.32 18.68
CA GLY A 1221 -18.81 60.23 19.56
C GLY A 1221 -18.65 61.43 20.50
N LEU A 1222 -19.21 62.59 20.18
CA LEU A 1222 -19.25 63.75 21.08
C LEU A 1222 -20.02 63.48 22.40
N LYS A 1223 -20.83 62.42 22.46
CA LYS A 1223 -21.57 61.98 23.65
C LYS A 1223 -20.89 60.82 24.40
N SER A 1224 -19.67 60.46 24.00
CA SER A 1224 -18.94 59.27 24.44
C SER A 1224 -17.75 59.63 25.35
N ASN A 1225 -17.41 58.79 26.33
CA ASN A 1225 -16.20 58.95 27.17
C ASN A 1225 -14.95 58.48 26.40
N ILE A 1226 -14.42 59.31 25.49
CA ILE A 1226 -13.22 59.01 24.68
C ILE A 1226 -12.09 59.99 25.04
N ILE A 1227 -10.90 59.46 25.27
CA ILE A 1227 -9.69 60.23 25.56
C ILE A 1227 -8.79 60.23 24.33
N PHE A 1228 -8.36 61.41 23.88
CA PHE A 1228 -7.42 61.58 22.78
C PHE A 1228 -6.13 62.24 23.28
N ASN A 1229 -5.01 61.52 23.18
CA ASN A 1229 -3.67 62.04 23.44
C ASN A 1229 -2.94 62.13 22.10
N ILE A 1230 -2.67 63.35 21.61
CA ILE A 1230 -2.00 63.59 20.34
C ILE A 1230 -0.72 64.37 20.66
N ASN A 1231 0.43 63.69 20.59
CA ASN A 1231 1.74 64.15 21.03
C ASN A 1231 2.75 64.24 19.88
#